data_AF-A0A8C6H044-F1
#
_entry.id   AF-A0A8C6H044-F1
#
_cell.length_a   1.000
_cell.length_b   1.000
_cell.length_c   1.000
_cell.angle_alpha   90.00
_cell.angle_beta   90.00
_cell.angle_gamma   90.00
#
_symmetry.space_group_name_H-M   'P 1'
#
loop_
_entity.id
_entity.type
_entity.pdbx_description
1 polymer ?
#
loop_
_entity_poly.entity_id
_entity_poly.type
_entity_poly.pdbx_seq_one_letter_code
_entity_poly.pdbx_strand_id
1 'polypeptide(L)'
;MLPLCSERELSELLARKEEEWRVLQAHRAQLQEAALQAAQNRLEETQGKLQRLQEDFVYNLQVLEERDRELERYDVEFTQARQREEAQQAEASELKIEVAKLKQDLAREARRVGELQHQHQLMLQEHRLELERVHSDKNSELVHQREQNERLEWELERKLKELDGELALQRQELLLEFESKMQRREHEFQLRADDMSNVVLTHELKIKLLNKELQALRDTGARAAESLQKAEAEHMELERKLQERARELQDLEAVKDARIKGLEKKLYSAQLAKRKAEETFRRKHEELDRQAREKDTVLAAVKRAHAEELQTLDAKVLELQFLCETLEGQLHRAECTRAEDAKEKNALTDKFREDAAALKAAWDAQITQMSKEAVSKDFQIHTLQEEEMKLKAQLARFQQDIDRYKQQLSLAVERGQSLEREQVQLGLDWQRRCDDIERDQIQKSETLIEGLTKARDQVAAKLQETEKALRQQETLLKAVSLERDQAMETLRTHGLLPGQEAQVPPQQHEGEIRADSPSTEIQRLQEQNAGLRNAVSQMRREMEMLSGHLPPAQPEECSNADPDPKAGEDSTPPDYVLTLEAEMQNLKHKLKALEEQLQSTEEPVKTSVATADPHHGVHSSAAAADAALADQTSTALALRKLGDRVHLLNLLVTQLKRKLRQKPRELVPVQHEVPSEVDQVHLEVLELQKQVAELRKHLKVTPQGEPSSREQLQRQGVADWYPMGMEDQTESPTFPQEGAQPPQTIYVTHLQRKLKDAARKILSLRLEREQLLEMGNRLRAEQGHAKGKCLGTGR
;
A
#
# COMPACT_ATOMS: atom_id res chain seq x y z
N MET A 1 -99.70 46.53 -177.11
CA MET A 1 -100.31 47.31 -176.00
C MET A 1 -99.73 46.77 -174.71
N LEU A 2 -99.25 47.67 -173.84
CA LEU A 2 -98.41 47.37 -172.67
C LEU A 2 -97.05 46.70 -173.03
N PRO A 3 -95.96 47.00 -172.29
CA PRO A 3 -94.63 46.56 -172.67
C PRO A 3 -94.36 45.12 -172.23
N LEU A 4 -93.78 44.33 -173.12
CA LEU A 4 -93.08 43.10 -172.74
C LEU A 4 -91.75 43.51 -172.12
N CYS A 5 -91.69 43.63 -170.79
CA CYS A 5 -90.42 43.63 -170.07
C CYS A 5 -89.62 42.40 -170.49
N SER A 6 -88.36 42.59 -170.81
CA SER A 6 -87.57 41.52 -171.43
C SER A 6 -87.18 40.48 -170.39
N GLU A 7 -87.09 39.22 -170.81
CA GLU A 7 -86.63 38.12 -169.95
C GLU A 7 -85.25 38.42 -169.31
N ARG A 8 -84.45 39.27 -169.97
CA ARG A 8 -83.18 39.79 -169.45
C ARG A 8 -83.34 40.52 -168.12
N GLU A 9 -84.25 41.48 -168.01
CA GLU A 9 -84.46 42.29 -166.79
C GLU A 9 -84.84 41.41 -165.59
N LEU A 10 -85.67 40.39 -165.83
CA LEU A 10 -86.10 39.45 -164.81
C LEU A 10 -85.00 38.43 -164.47
N SER A 11 -84.21 38.00 -165.46
CA SER A 11 -83.01 37.17 -165.24
C SER A 11 -81.89 37.91 -164.51
N GLU A 12 -81.75 39.23 -164.71
CA GLU A 12 -80.79 40.06 -163.96
C GLU A 12 -81.22 40.22 -162.50
N LEU A 13 -82.52 40.38 -162.22
CA LEU A 13 -83.02 40.40 -160.85
C LEU A 13 -82.89 39.04 -160.17
N LEU A 14 -83.12 37.93 -160.87
CA LEU A 14 -82.84 36.59 -160.38
C LEU A 14 -81.34 36.40 -160.10
N ALA A 15 -80.46 36.74 -161.05
CA ALA A 15 -79.01 36.66 -160.87
C ALA A 15 -78.53 37.48 -159.66
N ARG A 16 -79.02 38.72 -159.49
CA ARG A 16 -78.71 39.55 -158.30
C ARG A 16 -79.23 38.92 -157.00
N LYS A 17 -80.41 38.29 -157.01
CA LYS A 17 -80.96 37.59 -155.82
C LYS A 17 -80.26 36.26 -155.54
N GLU A 18 -79.74 35.57 -156.54
CA GLU A 18 -78.81 34.47 -156.35
C GLU A 18 -77.45 34.96 -155.83
N GLU A 19 -76.93 36.10 -156.31
CA GLU A 19 -75.71 36.73 -155.78
C GLU A 19 -75.87 37.06 -154.29
N GLU A 20 -76.95 37.76 -153.93
CA GLU A 20 -77.32 38.06 -152.53
C GLU A 20 -77.49 36.78 -151.70
N TRP A 21 -78.15 35.74 -152.24
CA TRP A 21 -78.33 34.47 -151.55
C TRP A 21 -77.01 33.70 -151.37
N ARG A 22 -76.15 33.67 -152.39
CA ARG A 22 -74.80 33.07 -152.33
C ARG A 22 -73.90 33.83 -151.36
N VAL A 23 -73.97 35.16 -151.30
CA VAL A 23 -73.26 35.99 -150.31
C VAL A 23 -73.79 35.75 -148.89
N LEU A 24 -75.11 35.70 -148.70
CA LEU A 24 -75.71 35.37 -147.39
C LEU A 24 -75.42 33.93 -146.96
N GLN A 25 -75.30 32.99 -147.90
CA GLN A 25 -74.91 31.60 -147.64
C GLN A 25 -73.42 31.52 -147.26
N ALA A 26 -72.53 32.21 -147.97
CA ALA A 26 -71.12 32.31 -147.64
C ALA A 26 -70.90 32.98 -146.27
N HIS A 27 -71.60 34.07 -145.98
CA HIS A 27 -71.55 34.74 -144.67
C HIS A 27 -72.11 33.84 -143.54
N ARG A 28 -73.15 33.04 -143.80
CA ARG A 28 -73.63 32.02 -142.86
C ARG A 28 -72.61 30.91 -142.64
N ALA A 29 -71.93 30.44 -143.70
CA ALA A 29 -70.85 29.47 -143.59
C ALA A 29 -69.68 30.03 -142.77
N GLN A 30 -69.21 31.24 -143.05
CA GLN A 30 -68.15 31.93 -142.28
C GLN A 30 -68.52 32.11 -140.80
N LEU A 31 -69.77 32.47 -140.48
CA LEU A 31 -70.24 32.54 -139.09
C LEU A 31 -70.32 31.15 -138.42
N GLN A 32 -70.65 30.10 -139.17
CA GLN A 32 -70.65 28.72 -138.67
C GLN A 32 -69.22 28.20 -138.47
N GLU A 33 -68.30 28.48 -139.38
CA GLU A 33 -66.87 28.18 -139.27
C GLU A 33 -66.24 28.89 -138.06
N ALA A 34 -66.49 30.20 -137.90
CA ALA A 34 -66.02 30.96 -136.74
C ALA A 34 -66.63 30.46 -135.42
N ALA A 35 -67.90 30.03 -135.42
CA ALA A 35 -68.53 29.42 -134.25
C ALA A 35 -67.96 28.02 -133.94
N LEU A 36 -67.63 27.23 -134.96
CA LEU A 36 -66.96 25.93 -134.81
C LEU A 36 -65.53 26.09 -134.29
N GLN A 37 -64.75 27.03 -134.82
CA GLN A 37 -63.41 27.38 -134.32
C GLN A 37 -63.48 27.87 -132.87
N ALA A 38 -64.43 28.76 -132.54
CA ALA A 38 -64.62 29.20 -131.16
C ALA A 38 -65.05 28.07 -130.22
N ALA A 39 -65.76 27.04 -130.71
CA ALA A 39 -66.09 25.84 -129.95
C ALA A 39 -64.89 24.88 -129.82
N GLN A 40 -64.06 24.74 -130.85
CA GLN A 40 -62.82 23.96 -130.85
C GLN A 40 -61.81 24.55 -129.86
N ASN A 41 -61.51 25.85 -129.94
CA ASN A 41 -60.61 26.52 -129.01
C ASN A 41 -61.08 26.38 -127.55
N ARG A 42 -62.40 26.46 -127.30
CA ARG A 42 -62.98 26.21 -125.96
C ARG A 42 -62.85 24.75 -125.52
N LEU A 43 -63.01 23.80 -126.44
CA LEU A 43 -62.83 22.38 -126.17
C LEU A 43 -61.37 22.10 -125.80
N GLU A 44 -60.42 22.58 -126.59
CA GLU A 44 -58.97 22.50 -126.33
C GLU A 44 -58.59 23.17 -125.00
N GLU A 45 -59.12 24.36 -124.70
CA GLU A 45 -58.97 25.01 -123.39
C GLU A 45 -59.48 24.12 -122.24
N THR A 46 -60.64 23.47 -122.40
CA THR A 46 -61.18 22.59 -121.34
C THR A 46 -60.42 21.27 -121.24
N GLN A 47 -59.90 20.74 -122.34
CA GLN A 47 -59.02 19.57 -122.35
C GLN A 47 -57.68 19.87 -121.66
N GLY A 48 -57.05 21.02 -121.95
CA GLY A 48 -55.84 21.46 -121.27
C GLY A 48 -56.03 21.76 -119.77
N LYS A 49 -57.21 22.28 -119.39
CA LYS A 49 -57.58 22.44 -117.96
C LYS A 49 -57.80 21.09 -117.28
N LEU A 50 -58.41 20.12 -117.97
CA LEU A 50 -58.59 18.76 -117.47
C LEU A 50 -57.27 17.99 -117.35
N GLN A 51 -56.36 18.13 -118.31
CA GLN A 51 -55.02 17.54 -118.28
C GLN A 51 -54.22 18.04 -117.08
N ARG A 52 -54.15 19.36 -116.86
CA ARG A 52 -53.49 19.93 -115.66
C ARG A 52 -54.11 19.43 -114.37
N LEU A 53 -55.45 19.36 -114.30
CA LEU A 53 -56.12 18.81 -113.12
C LEU A 53 -55.82 17.31 -112.90
N GLN A 54 -55.60 16.54 -113.98
CA GLN A 54 -55.16 15.15 -113.89
C GLN A 54 -53.70 15.04 -113.43
N GLU A 55 -52.81 15.90 -113.92
CA GLU A 55 -51.42 16.03 -113.47
C GLU A 55 -51.36 16.41 -111.98
N ASP A 56 -52.14 17.41 -111.56
CA ASP A 56 -52.31 17.82 -110.16
C ASP A 56 -52.83 16.67 -109.30
N PHE A 57 -53.83 15.90 -109.76
CA PHE A 57 -54.34 14.74 -109.00
C PHE A 57 -53.29 13.62 -108.86
N VAL A 58 -52.50 13.34 -109.90
CA VAL A 58 -51.42 12.33 -109.84
C VAL A 58 -50.31 12.80 -108.89
N TYR A 59 -49.94 14.09 -108.94
CA TYR A 59 -48.95 14.66 -108.02
C TYR A 59 -49.43 14.62 -106.55
N ASN A 60 -50.67 15.02 -106.29
CA ASN A 60 -51.26 14.94 -104.94
C ASN A 60 -51.32 13.49 -104.42
N LEU A 61 -51.57 12.51 -105.29
CA LEU A 61 -51.56 11.10 -104.92
C LEU A 61 -50.14 10.61 -104.57
N GLN A 62 -49.12 11.02 -105.33
CA GLN A 62 -47.71 10.72 -105.03
C GLN A 62 -47.27 11.30 -103.69
N VAL A 63 -47.63 12.56 -103.39
CA VAL A 63 -47.33 13.21 -102.10
C VAL A 63 -48.04 12.52 -100.93
N LEU A 64 -49.24 11.96 -101.14
CA LEU A 64 -49.91 11.13 -100.15
C LEU A 64 -49.19 9.79 -99.94
N GLU A 65 -48.78 9.09 -101.01
CA GLU A 65 -47.99 7.86 -100.87
C GLU A 65 -46.63 8.10 -100.17
N GLU A 66 -45.97 9.22 -100.43
CA GLU A 66 -44.73 9.62 -99.75
C GLU A 66 -44.97 9.87 -98.26
N ARG A 67 -46.02 10.62 -97.92
CA ARG A 67 -46.44 10.86 -96.54
C ARG A 67 -46.81 9.56 -95.81
N ASP A 68 -47.53 8.65 -96.44
CA ASP A 68 -47.94 7.39 -95.82
C ASP A 68 -46.72 6.51 -95.53
N ARG A 69 -45.73 6.46 -96.44
CA ARG A 69 -44.42 5.82 -96.20
C ARG A 69 -43.59 6.50 -95.11
N GLU A 70 -43.74 7.80 -94.90
CA GLU A 70 -43.12 8.50 -93.77
C GLU A 70 -43.83 8.17 -92.44
N LEU A 71 -45.16 8.08 -92.43
CA LEU A 71 -45.93 7.65 -91.26
C LEU A 71 -45.60 6.20 -90.87
N GLU A 72 -45.50 5.28 -91.84
CA GLU A 72 -45.03 3.91 -91.62
C GLU A 72 -43.64 3.86 -90.96
N ARG A 73 -42.71 4.73 -91.37
CA ARG A 73 -41.38 4.85 -90.72
C ARG A 73 -41.50 5.34 -89.29
N TYR A 74 -42.28 6.39 -89.04
CA TYR A 74 -42.48 6.92 -87.69
C TYR A 74 -43.19 5.91 -86.76
N ASP A 75 -44.12 5.10 -87.26
CA ASP A 75 -44.74 4.02 -86.48
C ASP A 75 -43.73 2.90 -86.14
N VAL A 76 -42.83 2.56 -87.07
CA VAL A 76 -41.72 1.62 -86.81
C VAL A 76 -40.71 2.20 -85.81
N GLU A 77 -40.32 3.47 -85.94
CA GLU A 77 -39.43 4.14 -85.00
C GLU A 77 -40.05 4.27 -83.61
N PHE A 78 -41.34 4.63 -83.53
CA PHE A 78 -42.10 4.75 -82.29
C PHE A 78 -42.27 3.40 -81.58
N THR A 79 -42.62 2.34 -82.31
CA THR A 79 -42.73 0.99 -81.72
C THR A 79 -41.38 0.47 -81.23
N GLN A 80 -40.28 0.73 -81.94
CA GLN A 80 -38.92 0.42 -81.44
C GLN A 80 -38.53 1.28 -80.21
N ALA A 81 -38.85 2.58 -80.20
CA ALA A 81 -38.57 3.45 -79.06
C ALA A 81 -39.31 2.98 -77.81
N ARG A 82 -40.59 2.63 -77.97
CA ARG A 82 -41.42 2.05 -76.92
C ARG A 82 -40.90 0.70 -76.43
N GLN A 83 -40.42 -0.18 -77.31
CA GLN A 83 -39.80 -1.45 -76.89
C GLN A 83 -38.53 -1.22 -76.05
N ARG A 84 -37.73 -0.18 -76.37
CA ARG A 84 -36.56 0.21 -75.56
C ARG A 84 -36.97 0.78 -74.21
N GLU A 85 -38.03 1.58 -74.15
CA GLU A 85 -38.61 2.08 -72.88
C GLU A 85 -39.17 0.94 -72.01
N GLU A 86 -39.93 0.01 -72.60
CA GLU A 86 -40.48 -1.15 -71.90
C GLU A 86 -39.37 -2.09 -71.38
N ALA A 87 -38.27 -2.26 -72.13
CA ALA A 87 -37.07 -2.98 -71.67
C ALA A 87 -36.34 -2.26 -70.51
N GLN A 88 -36.07 -0.95 -70.65
CA GLN A 88 -35.47 -0.15 -69.57
C GLN A 88 -36.35 -0.11 -68.31
N GLN A 89 -37.67 -0.14 -68.46
CA GLN A 89 -38.60 -0.22 -67.35
C GLN A 89 -38.62 -1.61 -66.69
N ALA A 90 -38.38 -2.68 -67.45
CA ALA A 90 -38.16 -4.03 -66.91
C ALA A 90 -36.85 -4.11 -66.12
N GLU A 91 -35.72 -3.68 -66.68
CA GLU A 91 -34.42 -3.56 -66.00
C GLU A 91 -34.54 -2.72 -64.71
N ALA A 92 -35.19 -1.56 -64.80
CA ALA A 92 -35.46 -0.69 -63.66
C ALA A 92 -36.49 -1.28 -62.66
N SER A 93 -37.17 -2.38 -62.98
CA SER A 93 -38.00 -3.14 -62.03
C SER A 93 -37.21 -4.24 -61.33
N GLU A 94 -36.31 -4.92 -62.06
CA GLU A 94 -35.39 -5.93 -61.52
C GLU A 94 -34.41 -5.28 -60.53
N LEU A 95 -33.78 -4.17 -60.90
CA LEU A 95 -32.92 -3.38 -60.00
C LEU A 95 -33.67 -2.90 -58.74
N LYS A 96 -34.97 -2.58 -58.83
CA LYS A 96 -35.79 -2.25 -57.64
C LYS A 96 -36.01 -3.46 -56.74
N ILE A 97 -36.19 -4.65 -57.31
CA ILE A 97 -36.31 -5.92 -56.58
C ILE A 97 -34.98 -6.27 -55.92
N GLU A 98 -33.84 -6.08 -56.59
CA GLU A 98 -32.51 -6.30 -56.01
C GLU A 98 -32.19 -5.33 -54.88
N VAL A 99 -32.45 -4.04 -55.07
CA VAL A 99 -32.34 -3.04 -54.00
C VAL A 99 -33.27 -3.38 -52.81
N ALA A 100 -34.43 -4.01 -53.05
CA ALA A 100 -35.29 -4.48 -51.97
C ALA A 100 -34.72 -5.72 -51.24
N LYS A 101 -34.15 -6.69 -51.97
CA LYS A 101 -33.42 -7.85 -51.40
C LYS A 101 -32.25 -7.37 -50.54
N LEU A 102 -31.36 -6.55 -51.09
CA LEU A 102 -30.18 -6.02 -50.39
C LEU A 102 -30.55 -5.19 -49.15
N LYS A 103 -31.65 -4.40 -49.20
CA LYS A 103 -32.17 -3.71 -48.00
C LYS A 103 -32.70 -4.67 -46.95
N GLN A 104 -33.28 -5.80 -47.36
CA GLN A 104 -33.73 -6.85 -46.44
C GLN A 104 -32.54 -7.58 -45.80
N ASP A 105 -31.48 -7.86 -46.55
CA ASP A 105 -30.25 -8.48 -46.05
C ASP A 105 -29.46 -7.55 -45.12
N LEU A 106 -29.32 -6.27 -45.48
CA LEU A 106 -28.77 -5.26 -44.59
C LEU A 106 -29.58 -5.15 -43.27
N ALA A 107 -30.90 -5.30 -43.33
CA ALA A 107 -31.76 -5.34 -42.15
C ALA A 107 -31.67 -6.67 -41.36
N ARG A 108 -31.26 -7.78 -41.99
CA ARG A 108 -30.90 -9.04 -41.30
C ARG A 108 -29.58 -8.89 -40.56
N GLU A 109 -28.56 -8.34 -41.21
CA GLU A 109 -27.24 -8.10 -40.58
C GLU A 109 -27.31 -7.08 -39.45
N ALA A 110 -28.08 -5.99 -39.61
CA ALA A 110 -28.30 -5.04 -38.52
C ALA A 110 -28.91 -5.68 -37.26
N ARG A 111 -29.77 -6.70 -37.43
CA ARG A 111 -30.31 -7.49 -36.30
C ARG A 111 -29.25 -8.42 -35.71
N ARG A 112 -28.53 -9.18 -36.54
CA ARG A 112 -27.41 -10.05 -36.10
C ARG A 112 -26.38 -9.29 -35.28
N VAL A 113 -25.98 -8.10 -35.74
CA VAL A 113 -25.05 -7.22 -35.02
C VAL A 113 -25.64 -6.74 -33.70
N GLY A 114 -26.93 -6.36 -33.66
CA GLY A 114 -27.62 -5.99 -32.41
C GLY A 114 -27.74 -7.15 -31.41
N GLU A 115 -28.03 -8.36 -31.90
CA GLU A 115 -28.10 -9.59 -31.11
C GLU A 115 -26.73 -9.94 -30.50
N LEU A 116 -25.66 -9.89 -31.30
CA LEU A 116 -24.27 -10.09 -30.83
C LEU A 116 -23.83 -9.01 -29.82
N GLN A 117 -24.21 -7.74 -30.05
CA GLN A 117 -23.95 -6.66 -29.09
C GLN A 117 -24.69 -6.89 -27.76
N HIS A 118 -25.94 -7.36 -27.81
CA HIS A 118 -26.71 -7.68 -26.61
C HIS A 118 -26.12 -8.89 -25.86
N GLN A 119 -25.73 -9.95 -26.57
CA GLN A 119 -25.03 -11.10 -25.99
C GLN A 119 -23.72 -10.67 -25.31
N HIS A 120 -22.92 -9.82 -25.95
CA HIS A 120 -21.70 -9.28 -25.34
C HIS A 120 -21.98 -8.43 -24.08
N GLN A 121 -23.05 -7.63 -24.10
CA GLN A 121 -23.49 -6.88 -22.91
C GLN A 121 -23.95 -7.80 -21.77
N LEU A 122 -24.60 -8.93 -22.07
CA LEU A 122 -24.99 -9.93 -21.07
C LEU A 122 -23.77 -10.63 -20.47
N MET A 123 -22.82 -11.12 -21.30
CA MET A 123 -21.56 -11.70 -20.81
C MET A 123 -20.79 -10.71 -19.91
N LEU A 124 -20.76 -9.42 -20.27
CA LEU A 124 -20.15 -8.38 -19.43
C LEU A 124 -20.90 -8.09 -18.12
N GLN A 125 -22.21 -8.39 -18.04
CA GLN A 125 -22.97 -8.31 -16.80
C GLN A 125 -22.76 -9.56 -15.95
N GLU A 126 -22.72 -10.75 -16.55
CA GLU A 126 -22.43 -12.01 -15.87
C GLU A 126 -21.04 -11.97 -15.22
N HIS A 127 -19.99 -11.58 -15.96
CA HIS A 127 -18.64 -11.43 -15.39
C HIS A 127 -18.54 -10.35 -14.29
N ARG A 128 -19.38 -9.30 -14.31
CA ARG A 128 -19.47 -8.35 -13.19
C ARG A 128 -20.09 -9.00 -11.96
N LEU A 129 -21.18 -9.74 -12.12
CA LEU A 129 -21.84 -10.47 -11.04
C LEU A 129 -20.95 -11.59 -10.48
N GLU A 130 -20.12 -12.24 -11.30
CA GLU A 130 -19.09 -13.19 -10.86
C GLU A 130 -18.00 -12.51 -10.01
N LEU A 131 -17.48 -11.37 -10.45
CA LEU A 131 -16.53 -10.57 -9.66
C LEU A 131 -17.16 -10.07 -8.35
N GLU A 132 -18.40 -9.60 -8.37
CA GLU A 132 -19.13 -9.18 -7.17
C GLU A 132 -19.33 -10.34 -6.18
N ARG A 133 -19.64 -11.55 -6.66
CA ARG A 133 -19.70 -12.76 -5.82
C ARG A 133 -18.35 -13.07 -5.19
N VAL A 134 -17.28 -13.18 -5.99
CA VAL A 134 -15.93 -13.46 -5.48
C VAL A 134 -15.46 -12.40 -4.48
N HIS A 135 -15.79 -11.12 -4.71
CA HIS A 135 -15.52 -10.06 -3.73
C HIS A 135 -16.37 -10.23 -2.46
N SER A 136 -17.64 -10.61 -2.54
CA SER A 136 -18.47 -10.88 -1.36
C SER A 136 -17.99 -12.11 -0.56
N ASP A 137 -17.59 -13.17 -1.25
CA ASP A 137 -17.04 -14.39 -0.63
C ASP A 137 -15.74 -14.06 0.11
N LYS A 138 -14.80 -13.36 -0.56
CA LYS A 138 -13.53 -12.92 0.05
C LYS A 138 -13.74 -11.92 1.19
N ASN A 139 -14.73 -11.03 1.10
CA ASN A 139 -15.09 -10.17 2.23
C ASN A 139 -15.67 -10.99 3.39
N SER A 140 -16.45 -12.04 3.15
CA SER A 140 -16.95 -12.94 4.20
C SER A 140 -15.82 -13.75 4.87
N GLU A 141 -14.84 -14.23 4.10
CA GLU A 141 -13.63 -14.87 4.62
C GLU A 141 -12.83 -13.90 5.51
N LEU A 142 -12.64 -12.66 5.06
CA LEU A 142 -11.92 -11.63 5.81
C LEU A 142 -12.66 -11.21 7.09
N VAL A 143 -13.99 -11.15 7.08
CA VAL A 143 -14.80 -10.92 8.29
C VAL A 143 -14.66 -12.11 9.24
N HIS A 144 -14.75 -13.35 8.74
CA HIS A 144 -14.60 -14.53 9.57
C HIS A 144 -13.19 -14.65 10.19
N GLN A 145 -12.14 -14.29 9.45
CA GLN A 145 -10.77 -14.21 9.98
C GLN A 145 -10.62 -13.12 11.04
N ARG A 146 -11.27 -11.96 10.89
CA ARG A 146 -11.30 -10.91 11.92
C ARG A 146 -12.00 -11.41 13.18
N GLU A 147 -13.18 -12.00 13.05
CA GLU A 147 -13.89 -12.61 14.20
C GLU A 147 -13.04 -13.68 14.90
N GLN A 148 -12.30 -14.52 14.16
CA GLN A 148 -11.39 -15.51 14.75
C GLN A 148 -10.27 -14.84 15.55
N ASN A 149 -9.66 -13.79 15.01
CA ASN A 149 -8.62 -13.02 15.71
C ASN A 149 -9.17 -12.31 16.96
N GLU A 150 -10.31 -11.62 16.85
CA GLU A 150 -10.98 -10.93 17.95
C GLU A 150 -11.36 -11.91 19.09
N ARG A 151 -11.82 -13.13 18.75
CA ARG A 151 -12.07 -14.20 19.74
C ARG A 151 -10.79 -14.66 20.43
N LEU A 152 -9.69 -14.82 19.69
CA LEU A 152 -8.39 -15.22 20.24
C LEU A 152 -7.78 -14.11 21.11
N GLU A 153 -7.88 -12.84 20.70
CA GLU A 153 -7.48 -11.67 21.48
C GLU A 153 -8.27 -11.60 22.79
N TRP A 154 -9.60 -11.75 22.75
CA TRP A 154 -10.44 -11.79 23.95
C TRP A 154 -10.09 -12.98 24.87
N GLU A 155 -9.81 -14.16 24.31
CA GLU A 155 -9.36 -15.32 25.08
C GLU A 155 -7.99 -15.09 25.75
N LEU A 156 -7.06 -14.43 25.06
CA LEU A 156 -5.73 -14.11 25.59
C LEU A 156 -5.83 -13.02 26.66
N GLU A 157 -6.61 -11.97 26.44
CA GLU A 157 -6.93 -10.96 27.45
C GLU A 157 -7.54 -11.59 28.71
N ARG A 158 -8.47 -12.53 28.56
CA ARG A 158 -9.07 -13.24 29.70
C ARG A 158 -8.01 -14.04 30.46
N LYS A 159 -7.17 -14.82 29.76
CA LYS A 159 -6.07 -15.59 30.36
C LYS A 159 -5.06 -14.69 31.08
N LEU A 160 -4.75 -13.50 30.53
CA LEU A 160 -3.91 -12.51 31.20
C LEU A 160 -4.56 -11.98 32.48
N LYS A 161 -5.84 -11.59 32.44
CA LYS A 161 -6.59 -11.11 33.63
C LYS A 161 -6.72 -12.20 34.70
N GLU A 162 -6.86 -13.46 34.30
CA GLU A 162 -6.86 -14.62 35.21
C GLU A 162 -5.48 -14.81 35.87
N LEU A 163 -4.38 -14.78 35.11
CA LEU A 163 -3.01 -14.87 35.63
C LEU A 163 -2.61 -13.68 36.52
N ASP A 164 -3.02 -12.45 36.17
CA ASP A 164 -2.82 -11.27 37.02
C ASP A 164 -3.59 -11.39 38.35
N GLY A 165 -4.77 -12.01 38.32
CA GLY A 165 -5.55 -12.37 39.51
C GLY A 165 -4.84 -13.41 40.38
N GLU A 166 -4.32 -14.48 39.79
CA GLU A 166 -3.52 -15.49 40.50
C GLU A 166 -2.25 -14.90 41.11
N LEU A 167 -1.54 -14.03 40.39
CA LEU A 167 -0.36 -13.32 40.88
C LEU A 167 -0.71 -12.32 42.00
N ALA A 168 -1.87 -11.67 41.95
CA ALA A 168 -2.35 -10.81 43.03
C ALA A 168 -2.67 -11.62 44.30
N LEU A 169 -3.32 -12.78 44.15
CA LEU A 169 -3.60 -13.70 45.26
C LEU A 169 -2.30 -14.23 45.88
N GLN A 170 -1.35 -14.72 45.08
CA GLN A 170 -0.03 -15.18 45.58
C GLN A 170 0.72 -14.07 46.36
N ARG A 171 0.65 -12.81 45.90
CA ARG A 171 1.22 -11.67 46.63
C ARG A 171 0.50 -11.44 47.96
N GLN A 172 -0.82 -11.52 47.99
CA GLN A 172 -1.62 -11.38 49.21
C GLN A 172 -1.34 -12.51 50.22
N GLU A 173 -1.28 -13.76 49.76
CA GLU A 173 -0.93 -14.94 50.57
C GLU A 173 0.46 -14.80 51.18
N LEU A 174 1.46 -14.39 50.39
CA LEU A 174 2.82 -14.15 50.90
C LEU A 174 2.87 -13.01 51.93
N LEU A 175 2.12 -11.93 51.74
CA LEU A 175 2.02 -10.83 52.72
C LEU A 175 1.39 -11.31 54.02
N LEU A 176 0.25 -12.02 53.96
CA LEU A 176 -0.41 -12.62 55.14
C LEU A 176 0.49 -13.66 55.84
N GLU A 177 1.28 -14.42 55.08
CA GLU A 177 2.31 -15.30 55.64
C GLU A 177 3.39 -14.50 56.38
N PHE A 178 3.90 -13.41 55.83
CA PHE A 178 4.89 -12.55 56.49
C PHE A 178 4.32 -11.88 57.74
N GLU A 179 3.10 -11.34 57.68
CA GLU A 179 2.38 -10.77 58.83
C GLU A 179 2.21 -11.81 59.94
N SER A 180 1.75 -13.03 59.61
CA SER A 180 1.60 -14.09 60.61
C SER A 180 2.94 -14.54 61.22
N LYS A 181 4.05 -14.48 60.47
CA LYS A 181 5.40 -14.76 60.96
C LYS A 181 5.96 -13.62 61.82
N MET A 182 5.62 -12.37 61.50
CA MET A 182 5.92 -11.19 62.33
C MET A 182 5.16 -11.25 63.65
N GLN A 183 3.84 -11.39 63.62
CA GLN A 183 2.97 -11.48 64.81
C GLN A 183 3.40 -12.62 65.75
N ARG A 184 3.77 -13.80 65.22
CA ARG A 184 4.32 -14.90 66.04
C ARG A 184 5.63 -14.52 66.73
N ARG A 185 6.56 -13.86 66.03
CA ARG A 185 7.83 -13.40 66.61
C ARG A 185 7.61 -12.30 67.64
N GLU A 186 6.74 -11.34 67.35
CA GLU A 186 6.34 -10.28 68.29
C GLU A 186 5.74 -10.87 69.56
N HIS A 187 4.84 -11.86 69.42
CA HIS A 187 4.28 -12.58 70.57
C HIS A 187 5.33 -13.42 71.33
N GLU A 188 6.25 -14.10 70.63
CA GLU A 188 7.41 -14.76 71.27
C GLU A 188 8.29 -13.77 72.04
N PHE A 189 8.48 -12.55 71.55
CA PHE A 189 9.25 -11.52 72.25
C PHE A 189 8.47 -10.92 73.43
N GLN A 190 7.16 -10.72 73.31
CA GLN A 190 6.26 -10.33 74.40
C GLN A 190 6.32 -11.36 75.54
N LEU A 191 6.09 -12.64 75.23
CA LEU A 191 6.16 -13.73 76.22
C LEU A 191 7.54 -13.80 76.91
N ARG A 192 8.65 -13.61 76.18
CA ARG A 192 9.99 -13.55 76.77
C ARG A 192 10.19 -12.32 77.65
N ALA A 193 9.61 -11.17 77.29
CA ALA A 193 9.65 -9.96 78.11
C ALA A 193 8.83 -10.15 79.40
N ASP A 194 7.64 -10.74 79.31
CA ASP A 194 6.79 -11.08 80.45
C ASP A 194 7.46 -12.12 81.36
N ASP A 195 8.05 -13.19 80.81
CA ASP A 195 8.86 -14.16 81.56
C ASP A 195 10.03 -13.48 82.27
N MET A 196 10.76 -12.59 81.59
CA MET A 196 11.85 -11.81 82.21
C MET A 196 11.31 -10.89 83.31
N SER A 197 10.18 -10.23 83.11
CA SER A 197 9.53 -9.39 84.13
C SER A 197 9.06 -10.22 85.33
N ASN A 198 8.51 -11.40 85.12
CA ASN A 198 8.15 -12.35 86.18
C ASN A 198 9.38 -12.85 86.95
N VAL A 199 10.50 -13.12 86.25
CA VAL A 199 11.78 -13.47 86.88
C VAL A 199 12.33 -12.29 87.70
N VAL A 200 12.26 -11.05 87.19
CA VAL A 200 12.68 -9.86 87.96
C VAL A 200 11.78 -9.64 89.18
N LEU A 201 10.46 -9.72 89.03
CA LEU A 201 9.50 -9.56 90.13
C LEU A 201 9.66 -10.65 91.21
N THR A 202 9.94 -11.90 90.83
CA THR A 202 10.19 -12.97 91.81
C THR A 202 11.54 -12.78 92.52
N HIS A 203 12.57 -12.25 91.85
CA HIS A 203 13.82 -11.86 92.52
C HIS A 203 13.63 -10.65 93.44
N GLU A 204 12.87 -9.63 93.03
CA GLU A 204 12.49 -8.50 93.89
C GLU A 204 11.72 -8.95 95.13
N LEU A 205 10.73 -9.83 94.96
CA LEU A 205 9.96 -10.38 96.09
C LEU A 205 10.85 -11.21 97.01
N LYS A 206 11.80 -11.99 96.46
CA LYS A 206 12.81 -12.70 97.26
C LYS A 206 13.72 -11.74 98.02
N ILE A 207 14.15 -10.63 97.42
CA ILE A 207 14.93 -9.57 98.09
C ILE A 207 14.08 -8.91 99.19
N LYS A 208 12.80 -8.63 98.93
CA LYS A 208 11.84 -8.06 99.91
C LYS A 208 11.57 -9.03 101.08
N LEU A 209 11.57 -10.34 100.85
CA LEU A 209 11.48 -11.38 101.88
C LEU A 209 12.79 -11.50 102.68
N LEU A 210 13.94 -11.65 102.03
CA LEU A 210 15.25 -11.70 102.68
C LEU A 210 15.53 -10.44 103.53
N ASN A 211 15.09 -9.26 103.08
CA ASN A 211 15.18 -8.03 103.88
C ASN A 211 14.27 -8.06 105.12
N LYS A 212 13.07 -8.67 105.04
CA LYS A 212 12.20 -8.90 106.21
C LYS A 212 12.78 -9.94 107.17
N GLU A 213 13.39 -11.00 106.65
CA GLU A 213 14.08 -12.02 107.45
C GLU A 213 15.31 -11.43 108.16
N LEU A 214 16.14 -10.66 107.45
CA LEU A 214 17.26 -9.92 108.04
C LEU A 214 16.79 -8.91 109.09
N GLN A 215 15.65 -8.24 108.89
CA GLN A 215 15.10 -7.35 109.90
C GLN A 215 14.55 -8.11 111.10
N ALA A 216 13.82 -9.21 110.91
CA ALA A 216 13.37 -10.06 112.00
C ALA A 216 14.55 -10.65 112.80
N LEU A 217 15.64 -11.04 112.13
CA LEU A 217 16.89 -11.46 112.78
C LEU A 217 17.51 -10.33 113.61
N ARG A 218 17.59 -9.10 113.08
CA ARG A 218 18.03 -7.93 113.85
C ARG A 218 17.13 -7.65 115.06
N ASP A 219 15.81 -7.74 114.89
CA ASP A 219 14.84 -7.49 115.96
C ASP A 219 14.90 -8.59 117.04
N THR A 220 15.12 -9.85 116.67
CA THR A 220 15.40 -10.92 117.64
C THR A 220 16.75 -10.78 118.30
N GLY A 221 17.78 -10.32 117.59
CA GLY A 221 19.09 -9.98 118.16
C GLY A 221 19.02 -8.81 119.15
N ALA A 222 18.22 -7.78 118.85
CA ALA A 222 17.94 -6.68 119.76
C ALA A 222 17.18 -7.15 121.00
N ARG A 223 16.13 -7.98 120.85
CA ARG A 223 15.42 -8.58 121.99
C ARG A 223 16.30 -9.52 122.82
N ALA A 224 17.21 -10.26 122.17
CA ALA A 224 18.20 -11.09 122.86
C ALA A 224 19.17 -10.21 123.67
N ALA A 225 19.68 -9.13 123.08
CA ALA A 225 20.53 -8.15 123.77
C ALA A 225 19.79 -7.43 124.92
N GLU A 226 18.52 -7.07 124.74
CA GLU A 226 17.68 -6.56 125.84
C GLU A 226 17.46 -7.59 126.94
N SER A 227 17.25 -8.86 126.59
CA SER A 227 17.08 -9.94 127.58
C SER A 227 18.38 -10.24 128.32
N LEU A 228 19.52 -10.12 127.63
CA LEU A 228 20.85 -10.18 128.23
C LEU A 228 21.05 -8.98 129.17
N GLN A 229 20.75 -7.75 128.75
CA GLN A 229 20.83 -6.55 129.60
C GLN A 229 19.90 -6.63 130.82
N LYS A 230 18.72 -7.26 130.69
CA LYS A 230 17.82 -7.53 131.82
C LYS A 230 18.42 -8.58 132.77
N ALA A 231 18.95 -9.69 132.24
CA ALA A 231 19.64 -10.70 133.03
C ALA A 231 20.95 -10.16 133.67
N GLU A 232 21.66 -9.26 133.00
CA GLU A 232 22.81 -8.52 133.53
C GLU A 232 22.38 -7.56 134.63
N ALA A 233 21.26 -6.82 134.47
CA ALA A 233 20.72 -5.96 135.52
C ALA A 233 20.23 -6.75 136.74
N GLU A 234 19.58 -7.89 136.52
CA GLU A 234 19.20 -8.86 137.56
C GLU A 234 20.42 -9.47 138.23
N HIS A 235 21.48 -9.79 137.47
CA HIS A 235 22.77 -10.24 138.01
C HIS A 235 23.44 -9.13 138.84
N MET A 236 23.47 -7.88 138.36
CA MET A 236 23.96 -6.73 139.13
C MET A 236 23.10 -6.48 140.38
N GLU A 237 21.80 -6.81 140.37
CA GLU A 237 20.96 -6.78 141.57
C GLU A 237 21.23 -7.94 142.53
N LEU A 238 21.47 -9.15 142.02
CA LEU A 238 21.88 -10.30 142.82
C LEU A 238 23.28 -10.08 143.39
N GLU A 239 24.18 -9.43 142.66
CA GLU A 239 25.46 -8.93 143.16
C GLU A 239 25.25 -7.84 144.21
N ARG A 240 24.32 -6.89 144.05
CA ARG A 240 24.00 -5.92 145.12
C ARG A 240 23.47 -6.61 146.37
N LYS A 241 22.56 -7.57 146.23
CA LYS A 241 22.02 -8.38 147.34
C LYS A 241 23.12 -9.24 147.99
N LEU A 242 24.03 -9.80 147.19
CA LEU A 242 25.22 -10.52 147.68
C LEU A 242 26.21 -9.57 148.36
N GLN A 243 26.39 -8.34 147.85
CA GLN A 243 27.17 -7.28 148.49
C GLN A 243 26.49 -6.74 149.75
N GLU A 244 25.16 -6.80 149.87
CA GLU A 244 24.42 -6.44 151.08
C GLU A 244 24.56 -7.55 152.13
N ARG A 245 24.45 -8.82 151.76
CA ARG A 245 24.84 -9.94 152.64
C ARG A 245 26.33 -9.92 152.98
N ALA A 246 27.19 -9.49 152.06
CA ALA A 246 28.60 -9.27 152.32
C ALA A 246 28.85 -8.03 153.19
N ARG A 247 27.96 -7.01 153.21
CA ARG A 247 28.00 -5.89 154.16
C ARG A 247 27.56 -6.32 155.54
N GLU A 248 26.47 -7.10 155.66
CA GLU A 248 26.08 -7.73 156.93
C GLU A 248 27.21 -8.62 157.49
N LEU A 249 27.88 -9.39 156.63
CA LEU A 249 29.09 -10.13 157.00
C LEU A 249 30.28 -9.20 157.29
N GLN A 250 30.46 -8.10 156.57
CA GLN A 250 31.52 -7.10 156.80
C GLN A 250 31.27 -6.23 158.03
N ASP A 251 30.06 -6.12 158.55
CA ASP A 251 29.76 -5.50 159.85
C ASP A 251 30.07 -6.50 160.99
N LEU A 252 29.72 -7.77 160.79
CA LEU A 252 30.18 -8.88 161.63
C LEU A 252 31.71 -9.08 161.57
N GLU A 253 32.36 -8.71 160.46
CA GLU A 253 33.81 -8.61 160.35
C GLU A 253 34.33 -7.28 160.87
N ALA A 254 33.62 -6.15 160.80
CA ALA A 254 34.05 -4.88 161.39
C ALA A 254 34.18 -4.96 162.92
N VAL A 255 33.32 -5.76 163.57
CA VAL A 255 33.44 -6.14 164.98
C VAL A 255 34.70 -6.99 165.25
N LYS A 256 35.14 -7.80 164.28
CA LYS A 256 36.42 -8.54 164.31
C LYS A 256 37.61 -7.64 163.90
N ASP A 257 37.41 -6.65 163.04
CA ASP A 257 38.43 -5.78 162.47
C ASP A 257 38.72 -4.56 163.33
N ALA A 258 37.86 -4.24 164.29
CA ALA A 258 38.25 -3.47 165.48
C ALA A 258 39.46 -4.13 166.20
N ARG A 259 39.62 -5.46 166.09
CA ARG A 259 40.81 -6.20 166.56
C ARG A 259 41.99 -6.15 165.58
N ILE A 260 41.72 -6.09 164.27
CA ILE A 260 42.74 -6.13 163.19
C ILE A 260 43.27 -4.72 162.83
N LYS A 261 42.55 -3.65 163.16
CA LYS A 261 42.98 -2.23 163.07
C LYS A 261 44.22 -1.88 163.92
N GLY A 262 44.66 -2.79 164.81
CA GLY A 262 45.98 -2.73 165.44
C GLY A 262 47.15 -3.07 164.50
N LEU A 263 46.88 -3.84 163.42
CA LEU A 263 47.86 -4.34 162.46
C LEU A 263 47.97 -3.41 161.22
N GLU A 264 46.85 -2.86 160.75
CA GLU A 264 46.75 -2.06 159.52
C GLU A 264 47.69 -0.83 159.47
N LYS A 265 48.02 -0.26 160.63
CA LYS A 265 48.89 0.93 160.76
C LYS A 265 50.29 0.76 160.11
N LYS A 266 50.70 -0.46 159.80
CA LYS A 266 51.98 -0.78 159.15
C LYS A 266 51.91 -0.82 157.61
N LEU A 267 50.72 -0.87 157.01
CA LEU A 267 50.52 -0.97 155.55
C LEU A 267 50.41 0.40 154.84
N TYR A 268 49.98 1.43 155.58
CA TYR A 268 49.53 2.71 155.03
C TYR A 268 50.63 3.54 154.33
N SER A 269 51.90 3.32 154.67
CA SER A 269 53.04 4.04 154.07
C SER A 269 53.29 3.69 152.60
N ALA A 270 53.02 2.46 152.17
CA ALA A 270 53.29 2.00 150.82
C ALA A 270 52.31 2.57 149.77
N GLN A 271 51.06 2.86 150.16
CA GLN A 271 50.00 3.19 149.22
C GLN A 271 50.04 4.63 148.68
N LEU A 272 50.76 5.55 149.37
CA LEU A 272 50.85 6.96 148.97
C LEU A 272 51.62 7.17 147.65
N ALA A 273 52.54 6.26 147.32
CA ALA A 273 53.34 6.33 146.10
C ALA A 273 52.52 6.05 144.81
N LYS A 274 51.49 5.19 144.88
CA LYS A 274 50.73 4.73 143.71
C LYS A 274 49.87 5.83 143.07
N ARG A 275 49.14 6.60 143.90
CA ARG A 275 48.06 7.51 143.44
C ARG A 275 48.53 8.59 142.45
N LYS A 276 49.79 9.05 142.55
CA LYS A 276 50.33 10.12 141.71
C LYS A 276 50.50 9.74 140.23
N ALA A 277 50.55 8.44 139.89
CA ALA A 277 50.64 8.01 138.50
C ALA A 277 49.27 8.07 137.77
N GLU A 278 48.21 7.67 138.49
CA GLU A 278 46.87 7.40 137.94
C GLU A 278 46.18 8.66 137.38
N GLU A 279 46.49 9.84 137.95
CA GLU A 279 45.94 11.14 137.51
C GLU A 279 46.48 11.61 136.15
N THR A 280 47.69 11.19 135.75
CA THR A 280 48.34 11.68 134.52
C THR A 280 47.80 11.04 133.24
N PHE A 281 47.14 9.89 133.35
CA PHE A 281 46.55 9.18 132.21
C PHE A 281 45.19 9.77 131.79
N ARG A 282 44.34 10.19 132.75
CA ARG A 282 42.97 10.67 132.47
C ARG A 282 42.93 11.82 131.44
N ARG A 283 43.75 12.85 131.65
CA ARG A 283 43.81 14.06 130.81
C ARG A 283 44.21 13.83 129.34
N LYS A 284 44.71 12.64 128.99
CA LYS A 284 45.11 12.31 127.61
C LYS A 284 43.96 11.72 126.77
N HIS A 285 42.90 11.21 127.40
CA HIS A 285 41.76 10.64 126.69
C HIS A 285 40.78 11.73 126.23
N GLU A 286 40.52 12.73 127.08
CA GLU A 286 39.52 13.80 126.88
C GLU A 286 39.78 14.64 125.61
N GLU A 287 41.05 14.83 125.23
CA GLU A 287 41.45 15.61 124.04
C GLU A 287 41.30 14.83 122.71
N LEU A 288 41.26 13.49 122.74
CA LEU A 288 41.08 12.68 121.52
C LEU A 288 39.63 12.75 121.01
N ASP A 289 38.65 12.75 121.93
CA ASP A 289 37.22 12.80 121.59
C ASP A 289 36.82 14.13 120.93
N ARG A 290 37.52 15.23 121.25
CA ARG A 290 37.32 16.55 120.63
C ARG A 290 37.67 16.52 119.13
N GLN A 291 38.83 15.96 118.79
CA GLN A 291 39.39 15.94 117.44
C GLN A 291 38.66 15.01 116.46
N ALA A 292 37.78 14.13 116.95
CA ALA A 292 36.89 13.33 116.10
C ALA A 292 35.75 14.20 115.54
N ARG A 293 35.02 14.90 116.43
CA ARG A 293 33.79 15.65 116.11
C ARG A 293 34.01 16.78 115.11
N GLU A 294 35.21 17.35 115.11
CA GLU A 294 35.62 18.43 114.18
C GLU A 294 35.82 17.96 112.74
N LYS A 295 35.92 16.65 112.48
CA LYS A 295 36.06 16.09 111.12
C LYS A 295 34.71 15.79 110.48
N ASP A 296 33.75 15.34 111.27
CA ASP A 296 32.40 15.00 110.80
C ASP A 296 31.62 16.23 110.30
N THR A 297 31.79 17.37 110.96
CA THR A 297 31.16 18.65 110.56
C THR A 297 31.65 19.14 109.20
N VAL A 298 32.96 19.03 108.92
CA VAL A 298 33.57 19.39 107.63
C VAL A 298 33.08 18.47 106.52
N LEU A 299 33.04 17.15 106.76
CA LEU A 299 32.52 16.17 105.80
C LEU A 299 31.03 16.39 105.47
N ALA A 300 30.24 16.87 106.42
CA ALA A 300 28.84 17.22 106.19
C ALA A 300 28.65 18.49 105.34
N ALA A 301 29.61 19.44 105.37
CA ALA A 301 29.55 20.65 104.56
C ALA A 301 29.81 20.36 103.07
N VAL A 302 30.90 19.64 102.77
CA VAL A 302 31.31 19.31 101.38
C VAL A 302 30.22 18.54 100.62
N LYS A 303 29.48 17.65 101.31
CA LYS A 303 28.39 16.87 100.71
C LYS A 303 27.19 17.70 100.25
N ARG A 304 26.96 18.91 100.81
CA ARG A 304 25.84 19.78 100.40
C ARG A 304 26.18 20.54 99.13
N ALA A 305 27.37 21.15 99.07
CA ALA A 305 27.86 21.87 97.90
C ALA A 305 27.81 21.00 96.62
N HIS A 306 28.27 19.75 96.68
CA HIS A 306 28.19 18.84 95.53
C HIS A 306 26.76 18.42 95.15
N ALA A 307 25.81 18.38 96.09
CA ALA A 307 24.41 18.11 95.78
C ALA A 307 23.75 19.31 95.07
N GLU A 308 24.09 20.53 95.49
CA GLU A 308 23.66 21.78 94.86
C GLU A 308 24.28 21.92 93.46
N GLU A 309 25.58 21.63 93.30
CA GLU A 309 26.27 21.60 91.99
C GLU A 309 25.57 20.65 91.01
N LEU A 310 25.29 19.40 91.41
CA LEU A 310 24.58 18.41 90.59
C LEU A 310 23.20 18.90 90.15
N GLN A 311 22.40 19.46 91.06
CA GLN A 311 21.08 20.02 90.72
C GLN A 311 21.17 21.14 89.67
N THR A 312 22.21 21.99 89.72
CA THR A 312 22.42 23.01 88.67
C THR A 312 22.96 22.47 87.35
N LEU A 313 23.42 21.22 87.29
CA LEU A 313 23.79 20.53 86.05
C LEU A 313 22.59 19.80 85.45
N ASP A 314 21.82 19.08 86.27
CA ASP A 314 20.60 18.38 85.86
C ASP A 314 19.57 19.37 85.24
N ALA A 315 19.39 20.55 85.84
CA ALA A 315 18.54 21.60 85.28
C ALA A 315 18.97 22.03 83.86
N LYS A 316 20.29 22.20 83.63
CA LYS A 316 20.83 22.58 82.31
C LYS A 316 20.70 21.44 81.29
N VAL A 317 20.76 20.19 81.73
CA VAL A 317 20.50 19.02 80.85
C VAL A 317 19.05 19.05 80.37
N LEU A 318 18.09 19.32 81.26
CA LEU A 318 16.67 19.45 80.89
C LEU A 318 16.40 20.64 79.94
N GLU A 319 17.01 21.81 80.21
CA GLU A 319 16.93 22.98 79.32
C GLU A 319 17.48 22.67 77.91
N LEU A 320 18.63 21.99 77.83
CA LEU A 320 19.23 21.60 76.54
C LEU A 320 18.40 20.52 75.82
N GLN A 321 17.81 19.57 76.53
CA GLN A 321 16.90 18.57 75.96
C GLN A 321 15.67 19.23 75.32
N PHE A 322 14.99 20.12 76.05
CA PHE A 322 13.84 20.88 75.52
C PHE A 322 14.20 21.72 74.29
N LEU A 323 15.40 22.31 74.26
CA LEU A 323 15.90 23.05 73.10
C LEU A 323 16.18 22.14 71.89
N CYS A 324 16.76 20.94 72.10
CA CYS A 324 16.92 19.95 71.04
C CYS A 324 15.57 19.48 70.48
N GLU A 325 14.63 19.05 71.33
CA GLU A 325 13.29 18.64 70.94
C GLU A 325 12.54 19.73 70.15
N THR A 326 12.69 20.99 70.59
CA THR A 326 12.11 22.15 69.90
C THR A 326 12.71 22.37 68.51
N LEU A 327 14.03 22.19 68.34
CA LEU A 327 14.72 22.34 67.06
C LEU A 327 14.46 21.16 66.11
N GLU A 328 14.42 19.93 66.62
CA GLU A 328 14.02 18.73 65.86
C GLU A 328 12.57 18.86 65.37
N GLY A 329 11.65 19.32 66.24
CA GLY A 329 10.29 19.64 65.87
C GLY A 329 10.15 20.80 64.87
N GLN A 330 11.15 21.70 64.76
CA GLN A 330 11.19 22.73 63.70
C GLN A 330 11.76 22.16 62.40
N LEU A 331 12.82 21.35 62.47
CA LEU A 331 13.44 20.66 61.35
C LEU A 331 12.39 19.81 60.61
N HIS A 332 11.71 18.89 61.31
CA HIS A 332 10.73 17.99 60.71
C HIS A 332 9.54 18.73 60.08
N ARG A 333 9.08 19.85 60.67
CA ARG A 333 8.04 20.69 60.05
C ARG A 333 8.53 21.30 58.73
N ALA A 334 9.77 21.79 58.69
CA ALA A 334 10.37 22.34 57.48
C ALA A 334 10.72 21.27 56.43
N GLU A 335 11.00 20.03 56.84
CA GLU A 335 11.15 18.88 55.96
C GLU A 335 9.81 18.47 55.34
N CYS A 336 8.74 18.41 56.15
CA CYS A 336 7.39 18.14 55.66
C CYS A 336 6.92 19.20 54.65
N THR A 337 7.06 20.50 54.93
CA THR A 337 6.65 21.52 53.95
C THR A 337 7.47 21.45 52.67
N ARG A 338 8.79 21.21 52.74
CA ARG A 338 9.64 20.97 51.57
C ARG A 338 9.24 19.72 50.79
N ALA A 339 8.72 18.69 51.45
CA ALA A 339 8.24 17.47 50.81
C ALA A 339 6.91 17.72 50.06
N GLU A 340 5.98 18.48 50.62
CA GLU A 340 4.75 18.87 49.90
C GLU A 340 5.07 19.81 48.73
N ASP A 341 5.89 20.86 48.94
CA ASP A 341 6.45 21.72 47.89
C ASP A 341 7.05 20.93 46.71
N ALA A 342 7.74 19.82 47.02
CA ALA A 342 8.37 18.96 46.02
C ALA A 342 7.34 18.08 45.29
N LYS A 343 6.32 17.56 45.99
CA LYS A 343 5.19 16.84 45.36
C LYS A 343 4.42 17.76 44.41
N GLU A 344 4.12 18.99 44.80
CA GLU A 344 3.43 19.96 43.94
C GLU A 344 4.25 20.27 42.68
N LYS A 345 5.57 20.51 42.83
CA LYS A 345 6.48 20.75 41.69
C LYS A 345 6.60 19.52 40.79
N ASN A 346 6.61 18.31 41.35
CA ASN A 346 6.57 17.08 40.57
C ASN A 346 5.24 16.96 39.79
N ALA A 347 4.09 17.13 40.45
CA ALA A 347 2.78 17.06 39.80
C ALA A 347 2.58 18.14 38.70
N LEU A 348 3.17 19.33 38.85
CA LEU A 348 3.23 20.33 37.78
C LEU A 348 4.15 19.88 36.63
N THR A 349 5.29 19.26 36.94
CA THR A 349 6.21 18.71 35.95
C THR A 349 5.57 17.55 35.18
N ASP A 350 4.76 16.71 35.84
CA ASP A 350 4.03 15.62 35.22
C ASP A 350 2.92 16.14 34.28
N LYS A 351 2.14 17.15 34.70
CA LYS A 351 1.21 17.86 33.79
C LYS A 351 1.92 18.42 32.56
N PHE A 352 3.07 19.07 32.73
CA PHE A 352 3.84 19.57 31.58
C PHE A 352 4.42 18.44 30.69
N ARG A 353 4.65 17.23 31.23
CA ARG A 353 5.00 16.05 30.43
C ARG A 353 3.80 15.53 29.66
N GLU A 354 2.62 15.49 30.28
CA GLU A 354 1.35 15.11 29.67
C GLU A 354 0.95 16.08 28.55
N ASP A 355 0.97 17.39 28.81
CA ASP A 355 0.72 18.45 27.81
C ASP A 355 1.72 18.34 26.64
N ALA A 356 3.01 18.15 26.91
CA ALA A 356 4.02 17.99 25.88
C ALA A 356 3.89 16.68 25.09
N ALA A 357 3.36 15.62 25.71
CA ALA A 357 3.06 14.36 25.02
C ALA A 357 1.80 14.47 24.16
N ALA A 358 0.75 15.13 24.66
CA ALA A 358 -0.48 15.41 23.92
C ALA A 358 -0.22 16.32 22.71
N LEU A 359 0.60 17.37 22.89
CA LEU A 359 1.04 18.23 21.78
C LEU A 359 1.85 17.45 20.75
N LYS A 360 2.79 16.59 21.17
CA LYS A 360 3.52 15.72 20.23
C LYS A 360 2.58 14.80 19.47
N ALA A 361 1.70 14.09 20.17
CA ALA A 361 0.72 13.19 19.54
C ALA A 361 -0.21 13.94 18.56
N ALA A 362 -0.57 15.20 18.84
CA ALA A 362 -1.34 16.04 17.93
C ALA A 362 -0.53 16.47 16.70
N TRP A 363 0.75 16.83 16.86
CA TRP A 363 1.66 17.12 15.74
C TRP A 363 1.94 15.87 14.89
N ASP A 364 2.19 14.72 15.52
CA ASP A 364 2.40 13.45 14.84
C ASP A 364 1.12 13.04 14.08
N ALA A 365 -0.06 13.17 14.70
CA ALA A 365 -1.33 12.97 14.02
C ALA A 365 -1.50 13.90 12.81
N GLN A 366 -1.18 15.19 12.95
CA GLN A 366 -1.20 16.15 11.83
C GLN A 366 -0.18 15.76 10.73
N ILE A 367 1.01 15.29 11.08
CA ILE A 367 2.01 14.80 10.12
C ILE A 367 1.48 13.56 9.39
N THR A 368 0.85 12.60 10.08
CA THR A 368 0.23 11.44 9.39
C THR A 368 -0.97 11.82 8.53
N GLN A 369 -1.71 12.88 8.88
CA GLN A 369 -2.81 13.39 8.06
C GLN A 369 -2.26 14.08 6.80
N MET A 370 -1.28 14.98 6.96
CA MET A 370 -0.64 15.67 5.83
C MET A 370 0.08 14.70 4.89
N SER A 371 0.66 13.60 5.39
CA SER A 371 1.30 12.59 4.53
C SER A 371 0.28 11.67 3.84
N LYS A 372 -0.82 11.28 4.50
CA LYS A 372 -1.96 10.62 3.82
C LYS A 372 -2.54 11.50 2.71
N GLU A 373 -2.71 12.79 2.99
CA GLU A 373 -3.18 13.75 1.99
C GLU A 373 -2.19 13.94 0.84
N ALA A 374 -0.89 14.03 1.11
CA ALA A 374 0.15 14.07 0.08
C ALA A 374 0.06 12.83 -0.82
N VAL A 375 0.11 11.62 -0.25
CA VAL A 375 -0.01 10.35 -1.01
C VAL A 375 -1.34 10.28 -1.80
N SER A 376 -2.44 10.80 -1.27
CA SER A 376 -3.72 10.87 -2.01
C SER A 376 -3.67 11.84 -3.20
N LYS A 377 -2.94 12.95 -3.07
CA LYS A 377 -2.75 13.95 -4.14
C LYS A 377 -1.74 13.44 -5.16
N ASP A 378 -0.68 12.74 -4.75
CA ASP A 378 0.29 12.07 -5.62
C ASP A 378 -0.38 10.95 -6.44
N PHE A 379 -1.28 10.17 -5.83
CA PHE A 379 -2.09 9.19 -6.54
C PHE A 379 -3.02 9.86 -7.58
N GLN A 380 -3.70 10.96 -7.22
CA GLN A 380 -4.52 11.73 -8.17
C GLN A 380 -3.66 12.28 -9.33
N ILE A 381 -2.49 12.84 -9.03
CA ILE A 381 -1.51 13.32 -10.02
C ILE A 381 -1.09 12.18 -10.95
N HIS A 382 -0.81 10.98 -10.43
CA HIS A 382 -0.49 9.82 -11.27
C HIS A 382 -1.68 9.37 -12.15
N THR A 383 -2.91 9.34 -11.63
CA THR A 383 -4.08 9.02 -12.48
C THR A 383 -4.28 10.06 -13.59
N LEU A 384 -4.09 11.35 -13.31
CA LEU A 384 -4.16 12.42 -14.30
C LEU A 384 -2.99 12.37 -15.30
N GLN A 385 -1.78 11.97 -14.89
CA GLN A 385 -0.66 11.72 -15.78
C GLN A 385 -0.93 10.53 -16.71
N GLU A 386 -1.51 9.44 -16.20
CA GLU A 386 -1.94 8.33 -17.07
C GLU A 386 -2.99 8.77 -18.08
N GLU A 387 -3.98 9.56 -17.68
CA GLU A 387 -5.00 10.12 -18.57
C GLU A 387 -4.39 11.07 -19.61
N GLU A 388 -3.47 11.94 -19.22
CA GLU A 388 -2.72 12.80 -20.13
C GLU A 388 -1.91 11.97 -21.15
N MET A 389 -1.29 10.88 -20.72
CA MET A 389 -0.55 9.96 -21.60
C MET A 389 -1.47 9.15 -22.52
N LYS A 390 -2.65 8.72 -22.05
CA LYS A 390 -3.70 8.09 -22.86
C LYS A 390 -4.22 9.06 -23.93
N LEU A 391 -4.45 10.33 -23.58
CA LEU A 391 -4.88 11.39 -24.50
C LEU A 391 -3.76 11.76 -25.50
N LYS A 392 -2.50 11.89 -25.07
CA LYS A 392 -1.34 12.07 -25.96
C LYS A 392 -1.23 10.93 -26.98
N ALA A 393 -1.44 9.69 -26.56
CA ALA A 393 -1.45 8.54 -27.47
C ALA A 393 -2.63 8.56 -28.46
N GLN A 394 -3.82 9.04 -28.06
CA GLN A 394 -4.95 9.25 -28.97
C GLN A 394 -4.66 10.36 -29.98
N LEU A 395 -4.14 11.51 -29.53
CA LEU A 395 -3.73 12.62 -30.39
C LEU A 395 -2.66 12.20 -31.40
N ALA A 396 -1.69 11.39 -30.99
CA ALA A 396 -0.67 10.83 -31.88
C ALA A 396 -1.27 9.91 -32.97
N ARG A 397 -2.30 9.11 -32.63
CA ARG A 397 -3.03 8.29 -33.63
C ARG A 397 -3.82 9.17 -34.61
N PHE A 398 -4.57 10.15 -34.10
CA PHE A 398 -5.30 11.09 -34.98
C PHE A 398 -4.34 11.88 -35.88
N GLN A 399 -3.16 12.27 -35.39
CA GLN A 399 -2.13 12.90 -36.21
C GLN A 399 -1.62 11.95 -37.32
N GLN A 400 -1.35 10.67 -36.99
CA GLN A 400 -0.97 9.65 -37.98
C GLN A 400 -2.06 9.45 -39.04
N ASP A 401 -3.34 9.36 -38.66
CA ASP A 401 -4.43 9.20 -39.62
C ASP A 401 -4.65 10.47 -40.46
N ILE A 402 -4.54 11.67 -39.87
CA ILE A 402 -4.55 12.95 -40.60
C ILE A 402 -3.42 12.97 -41.65
N ASP A 403 -2.22 12.54 -41.31
CA ASP A 403 -1.09 12.54 -42.23
C ASP A 403 -1.20 11.43 -43.30
N ARG A 404 -1.82 10.29 -42.99
CA ARG A 404 -2.23 9.27 -43.99
C ARG A 404 -3.28 9.82 -44.95
N TYR A 405 -4.29 10.54 -44.47
CA TYR A 405 -5.29 11.18 -45.33
C TYR A 405 -4.66 12.27 -46.21
N LYS A 406 -3.72 13.07 -45.70
CA LYS A 406 -2.93 14.04 -46.52
C LYS A 406 -2.17 13.33 -47.63
N GLN A 407 -1.52 12.20 -47.35
CA GLN A 407 -0.80 11.40 -48.36
C GLN A 407 -1.75 10.80 -49.40
N GLN A 408 -2.94 10.32 -48.99
CA GLN A 408 -3.96 9.85 -49.94
C GLN A 408 -4.49 10.98 -50.82
N LEU A 409 -4.69 12.18 -50.26
CA LEU A 409 -5.08 13.39 -50.99
C LEU A 409 -3.99 13.87 -51.94
N SER A 410 -2.70 13.88 -51.55
CA SER A 410 -1.61 14.27 -52.46
C SER A 410 -1.48 13.28 -53.63
N LEU A 411 -1.53 11.98 -53.37
CA LEU A 411 -1.54 10.95 -54.42
C LEU A 411 -2.77 11.05 -55.33
N ALA A 412 -3.94 11.44 -54.81
CA ALA A 412 -5.14 11.68 -55.62
C ALA A 412 -5.00 12.94 -56.49
N VAL A 413 -4.41 14.02 -55.97
CA VAL A 413 -4.13 15.25 -56.72
C VAL A 413 -3.07 15.00 -57.79
N GLU A 414 -2.01 14.23 -57.50
CA GLU A 414 -0.97 13.86 -58.48
C GLU A 414 -1.56 13.07 -59.65
N ARG A 415 -2.48 12.12 -59.38
CA ARG A 415 -3.24 11.39 -60.40
C ARG A 415 -4.21 12.28 -61.18
N GLY A 416 -4.90 13.20 -60.51
CA GLY A 416 -5.74 14.20 -61.17
C GLY A 416 -4.92 15.01 -62.18
N GLN A 417 -3.76 15.52 -61.75
CA GLN A 417 -2.85 16.27 -62.62
C GLN A 417 -2.21 15.41 -63.72
N SER A 418 -2.01 14.10 -63.55
CA SER A 418 -1.52 13.25 -64.65
C SER A 418 -2.61 13.08 -65.71
N LEU A 419 -3.84 12.78 -65.30
CA LEU A 419 -5.00 12.69 -66.18
C LEU A 419 -5.31 14.03 -66.88
N GLU A 420 -5.14 15.17 -66.22
CA GLU A 420 -5.23 16.49 -66.85
C GLU A 420 -4.16 16.70 -67.94
N ARG A 421 -2.90 16.32 -67.67
CA ARG A 421 -1.81 16.39 -68.66
C ARG A 421 -2.08 15.46 -69.86
N GLU A 422 -2.54 14.24 -69.59
CA GLU A 422 -2.90 13.25 -70.60
C GLU A 422 -4.10 13.71 -71.44
N GLN A 423 -5.13 14.30 -70.82
CA GLN A 423 -6.28 14.88 -71.52
C GLN A 423 -5.87 16.05 -72.44
N VAL A 424 -4.99 16.94 -71.96
CA VAL A 424 -4.45 18.05 -72.78
C VAL A 424 -3.57 17.51 -73.92
N GLN A 425 -2.75 16.48 -73.68
CA GLN A 425 -1.95 15.85 -74.74
C GLN A 425 -2.83 15.18 -75.80
N LEU A 426 -3.85 14.41 -75.40
CA LEU A 426 -4.80 13.80 -76.32
C LEU A 426 -5.58 14.86 -77.12
N GLY A 427 -5.95 15.98 -76.50
CA GLY A 427 -6.57 17.11 -77.20
C GLY A 427 -5.66 17.72 -78.26
N LEU A 428 -4.37 17.95 -77.93
CA LEU A 428 -3.37 18.46 -78.87
C LEU A 428 -3.04 17.47 -79.99
N ASP A 429 -2.99 16.17 -79.71
CA ASP A 429 -2.73 15.13 -80.71
C ASP A 429 -3.94 14.89 -81.63
N TRP A 430 -5.18 15.03 -81.12
CA TRP A 430 -6.36 15.07 -81.98
C TRP A 430 -6.39 16.33 -82.85
N GLN A 431 -6.08 17.50 -82.29
CA GLN A 431 -5.97 18.73 -83.08
C GLN A 431 -4.92 18.58 -84.19
N ARG A 432 -3.73 18.07 -83.88
CA ARG A 432 -2.69 17.79 -84.89
C ARG A 432 -3.19 16.86 -86.00
N ARG A 433 -3.91 15.79 -85.66
CA ARG A 433 -4.51 14.88 -86.66
C ARG A 433 -5.55 15.57 -87.53
N CYS A 434 -6.37 16.47 -86.97
CA CYS A 434 -7.29 17.30 -87.75
C CYS A 434 -6.50 18.25 -88.68
N ASP A 435 -5.54 19.00 -88.15
CA ASP A 435 -4.67 19.88 -88.92
C ASP A 435 -3.90 19.12 -90.02
N ASP A 436 -3.47 17.88 -89.75
CA ASP A 436 -2.80 16.99 -90.71
C ASP A 436 -3.77 16.60 -91.83
N ILE A 437 -4.97 16.13 -91.49
CA ILE A 437 -6.03 15.76 -92.45
C ILE A 437 -6.48 16.97 -93.29
N GLU A 438 -6.59 18.16 -92.69
CA GLU A 438 -6.89 19.40 -93.41
C GLU A 438 -5.77 19.79 -94.36
N ARG A 439 -4.50 19.75 -93.92
CA ARG A 439 -3.34 19.98 -94.79
C ARG A 439 -3.25 18.96 -95.93
N ASP A 440 -3.59 17.70 -95.67
CA ASP A 440 -3.69 16.64 -96.67
C ASP A 440 -4.79 16.92 -97.71
N GLN A 441 -5.97 17.38 -97.26
CA GLN A 441 -7.08 17.75 -98.13
C GLN A 441 -6.75 19.00 -98.97
N ILE A 442 -6.11 20.00 -98.36
CA ILE A 442 -5.61 21.19 -99.05
C ILE A 442 -4.63 20.78 -100.15
N GLN A 443 -3.59 19.98 -99.85
CA GLN A 443 -2.63 19.49 -100.85
C GLN A 443 -3.30 18.68 -101.97
N LYS A 444 -4.29 17.84 -101.65
CA LYS A 444 -5.08 17.10 -102.65
C LYS A 444 -5.92 18.03 -103.53
N SER A 445 -6.44 19.13 -102.98
CA SER A 445 -7.15 20.16 -103.74
C SER A 445 -6.21 21.01 -104.59
N GLU A 446 -5.03 21.39 -104.08
CA GLU A 446 -4.02 22.17 -104.78
C GLU A 446 -3.43 21.39 -105.95
N THR A 447 -3.06 20.12 -105.75
CA THR A 447 -2.57 19.25 -106.83
C THR A 447 -3.63 18.98 -107.90
N LEU A 448 -4.91 18.89 -107.52
CA LEU A 448 -6.03 18.83 -108.47
C LEU A 448 -6.20 20.14 -109.24
N ILE A 449 -6.15 21.30 -108.56
CA ILE A 449 -6.23 22.63 -109.18
C ILE A 449 -5.05 22.86 -110.13
N GLU A 450 -3.83 22.47 -109.75
CA GLU A 450 -2.67 22.47 -110.64
C GLU A 450 -2.87 21.57 -111.85
N GLY A 451 -3.38 20.34 -111.66
CA GLY A 451 -3.67 19.39 -112.73
C GLY A 451 -4.69 19.94 -113.73
N LEU A 452 -5.80 20.47 -113.23
CA LEU A 452 -6.85 21.12 -114.03
C LEU A 452 -6.34 22.39 -114.73
N THR A 453 -5.49 23.18 -114.07
CA THR A 453 -4.85 24.38 -114.66
C THR A 453 -3.90 23.99 -115.79
N LYS A 454 -3.03 23.00 -115.57
CA LYS A 454 -2.12 22.47 -116.60
C LYS A 454 -2.89 21.87 -117.78
N ALA A 455 -4.00 21.16 -117.54
CA ALA A 455 -4.87 20.63 -118.58
C ALA A 455 -5.58 21.75 -119.37
N ARG A 456 -6.14 22.76 -118.68
CA ARG A 456 -6.74 23.96 -119.29
C ARG A 456 -5.72 24.66 -120.19
N ASP A 457 -4.51 24.86 -119.71
CA ASP A 457 -3.47 25.61 -120.43
C ASP A 457 -2.90 24.81 -121.61
N GLN A 458 -2.85 23.47 -121.53
CA GLN A 458 -2.57 22.61 -122.68
C GLN A 458 -3.69 22.66 -123.74
N VAL A 459 -4.96 22.71 -123.33
CA VAL A 459 -6.09 22.87 -124.25
C VAL A 459 -6.10 24.26 -124.86
N ALA A 460 -5.80 25.32 -124.10
CA ALA A 460 -5.67 26.68 -124.60
C ALA A 460 -4.47 26.83 -125.57
N ALA A 461 -3.35 26.17 -125.31
CA ALA A 461 -2.21 26.12 -126.24
C ALA A 461 -2.57 25.43 -127.55
N LYS A 462 -3.20 24.24 -127.50
CA LYS A 462 -3.71 23.52 -128.68
C LYS A 462 -4.76 24.35 -129.43
N LEU A 463 -5.65 25.04 -128.73
CA LEU A 463 -6.61 25.97 -129.33
C LEU A 463 -5.86 27.07 -130.10
N GLN A 464 -4.91 27.77 -129.47
CA GLN A 464 -4.09 28.78 -130.14
C GLN A 464 -3.31 28.23 -131.34
N GLU A 465 -2.83 26.98 -131.29
CA GLU A 465 -2.19 26.30 -132.43
C GLU A 465 -3.19 26.07 -133.57
N THR A 466 -4.39 25.55 -133.27
CA THR A 466 -5.45 25.38 -134.28
C THR A 466 -5.96 26.71 -134.83
N GLU A 467 -6.04 27.78 -134.02
CA GLU A 467 -6.37 29.11 -134.51
C GLU A 467 -5.24 29.70 -135.38
N LYS A 468 -3.96 29.45 -135.06
CA LYS A 468 -2.83 29.86 -135.91
C LYS A 468 -2.87 29.11 -137.25
N ALA A 469 -3.15 27.81 -137.22
CA ALA A 469 -3.34 27.00 -138.43
C ALA A 469 -4.57 27.46 -139.24
N LEU A 470 -5.68 27.81 -138.59
CA LEU A 470 -6.87 28.38 -139.25
C LEU A 470 -6.54 29.74 -139.88
N ARG A 471 -5.84 30.64 -139.18
CA ARG A 471 -5.39 31.93 -139.73
C ARG A 471 -4.43 31.75 -140.92
N GLN A 472 -3.61 30.69 -140.93
CA GLN A 472 -2.78 30.30 -142.08
C GLN A 472 -3.63 29.75 -143.23
N GLN A 473 -4.63 28.90 -142.96
CA GLN A 473 -5.57 28.42 -143.97
C GLN A 473 -6.41 29.56 -144.55
N GLU A 474 -6.80 30.55 -143.75
CA GLU A 474 -7.45 31.77 -144.21
C GLU A 474 -6.54 32.60 -145.14
N THR A 475 -5.25 32.75 -144.84
CA THR A 475 -4.33 33.48 -145.75
C THR A 475 -4.09 32.70 -147.04
N LEU A 476 -4.05 31.37 -146.98
CA LEU A 476 -3.99 30.52 -148.17
C LEU A 476 -5.29 30.58 -148.99
N LEU A 477 -6.47 30.56 -148.36
CA LEU A 477 -7.75 30.77 -149.04
C LEU A 477 -7.84 32.15 -149.68
N LYS A 478 -7.34 33.19 -149.00
CA LYS A 478 -7.24 34.55 -149.57
C LYS A 478 -6.30 34.55 -150.79
N ALA A 479 -5.13 33.91 -150.72
CA ALA A 479 -4.23 33.74 -151.86
C ALA A 479 -4.87 32.98 -153.03
N VAL A 480 -5.46 31.81 -152.79
CA VAL A 480 -6.17 31.01 -153.81
C VAL A 480 -7.37 31.76 -154.39
N SER A 481 -8.07 32.60 -153.60
CA SER A 481 -9.13 33.46 -154.13
C SER A 481 -8.60 34.56 -155.05
N LEU A 482 -7.42 35.12 -154.75
CA LEU A 482 -6.72 36.06 -155.62
C LEU A 482 -6.18 35.39 -156.89
N GLU A 483 -5.65 34.17 -156.79
CA GLU A 483 -5.24 33.37 -157.96
C GLU A 483 -6.45 33.00 -158.83
N ARG A 484 -7.57 32.61 -158.23
CA ARG A 484 -8.86 32.42 -158.92
C ARG A 484 -9.30 33.70 -159.63
N ASP A 485 -9.20 34.85 -158.97
CA ASP A 485 -9.66 36.10 -159.55
C ASP A 485 -8.73 36.62 -160.65
N GLN A 486 -7.41 36.38 -160.54
CA GLN A 486 -6.44 36.56 -161.63
C GLN A 486 -6.64 35.56 -162.78
N ALA A 487 -7.05 34.32 -162.50
CA ALA A 487 -7.44 33.35 -163.52
C ALA A 487 -8.74 33.78 -164.23
N MET A 488 -9.73 34.30 -163.49
CA MET A 488 -10.96 34.87 -164.04
C MET A 488 -10.67 36.13 -164.87
N GLU A 489 -9.73 36.97 -164.46
CA GLU A 489 -9.30 38.16 -165.21
C GLU A 489 -8.49 37.81 -166.47
N THR A 490 -7.61 36.82 -166.42
CA THR A 490 -6.91 36.33 -167.63
C THR A 490 -7.85 35.60 -168.59
N LEU A 491 -8.86 34.87 -168.10
CA LEU A 491 -9.94 34.34 -168.95
C LEU A 491 -10.79 35.46 -169.58
N ARG A 492 -11.07 36.54 -168.85
CA ARG A 492 -11.74 37.74 -169.39
C ARG A 492 -10.90 38.43 -170.47
N THR A 493 -9.57 38.50 -170.34
CA THR A 493 -8.70 39.12 -171.37
C THR A 493 -8.47 38.23 -172.59
N HIS A 494 -8.69 36.91 -172.49
CA HIS A 494 -8.49 35.95 -173.59
C HIS A 494 -9.77 35.51 -174.34
N GLY A 495 -10.92 36.10 -174.01
CA GLY A 495 -12.06 36.20 -174.96
C GLY A 495 -12.86 34.92 -175.25
N LEU A 496 -12.80 33.91 -174.38
CA LEU A 496 -13.61 32.69 -174.49
C LEU A 496 -14.71 32.65 -173.41
N LEU A 497 -15.94 32.96 -173.81
CA LEU A 497 -17.15 32.97 -172.97
C LEU A 497 -18.27 32.11 -173.60
N PRO A 498 -18.79 31.09 -172.90
CA PRO A 498 -20.01 30.39 -173.29
C PRO A 498 -21.27 31.03 -172.67
N GLY A 499 -22.25 31.34 -173.52
CA GLY A 499 -23.71 31.27 -173.28
C GLY A 499 -24.32 31.87 -172.01
N GLN A 500 -25.16 32.89 -172.17
CA GLN A 500 -26.07 33.41 -171.13
C GLN A 500 -27.51 33.38 -171.65
N GLU A 501 -28.41 32.64 -170.98
CA GLU A 501 -29.82 32.57 -171.36
C GLU A 501 -30.73 32.21 -170.16
N ALA A 502 -32.04 32.50 -170.31
CA ALA A 502 -33.14 32.29 -169.34
C ALA A 502 -33.12 33.11 -168.03
N GLN A 503 -34.33 33.43 -167.54
CA GLN A 503 -34.61 34.20 -166.33
C GLN A 503 -35.47 33.35 -165.37
N VAL A 504 -35.26 33.46 -164.05
CA VAL A 504 -36.28 33.38 -162.96
C VAL A 504 -35.56 33.41 -161.59
N PRO A 505 -36.01 34.21 -160.59
CA PRO A 505 -35.66 34.04 -159.17
C PRO A 505 -36.63 33.05 -158.48
N PRO A 506 -36.23 32.26 -157.46
CA PRO A 506 -35.87 32.84 -156.15
C PRO A 506 -34.91 31.99 -155.26
N GLN A 507 -34.84 32.39 -153.97
CA GLN A 507 -34.51 31.60 -152.77
C GLN A 507 -33.09 31.05 -152.54
N GLN A 508 -32.74 31.00 -151.25
CA GLN A 508 -31.50 30.46 -150.70
C GLN A 508 -31.78 29.08 -150.10
N HIS A 509 -31.31 27.97 -150.70
CA HIS A 509 -30.69 26.88 -149.94
C HIS A 509 -30.06 25.78 -150.83
N GLU A 510 -29.36 24.87 -150.14
CA GLU A 510 -28.98 23.51 -150.53
C GLU A 510 -27.92 23.31 -151.63
N GLY A 511 -26.78 22.79 -151.17
CA GLY A 511 -25.89 21.93 -151.93
C GLY A 511 -25.71 20.62 -151.17
N GLU A 512 -26.72 19.74 -151.19
CA GLU A 512 -26.64 18.41 -150.59
C GLU A 512 -25.68 17.48 -151.36
N ILE A 513 -25.03 16.55 -150.64
CA ILE A 513 -24.80 15.19 -151.15
C ILE A 513 -25.04 14.17 -150.03
N ARG A 514 -26.28 13.65 -149.97
CA ARG A 514 -26.71 12.24 -149.77
C ARG A 514 -26.10 11.38 -148.62
N ALA A 515 -26.82 10.44 -147.99
CA ALA A 515 -28.08 9.80 -148.37
C ALA A 515 -28.95 9.38 -147.16
N ASP A 516 -30.27 9.36 -147.39
CA ASP A 516 -31.28 8.37 -146.97
C ASP A 516 -31.28 7.83 -145.53
N SER A 517 -32.40 8.09 -144.82
CA SER A 517 -32.79 7.47 -143.54
C SER A 517 -33.21 5.99 -143.71
N PRO A 518 -33.36 5.18 -142.64
CA PRO A 518 -34.60 5.24 -141.84
C PRO A 518 -34.48 4.89 -140.33
N SER A 519 -35.61 5.05 -139.63
CA SER A 519 -35.83 4.80 -138.20
C SER A 519 -35.70 3.35 -137.72
N THR A 520 -35.53 2.37 -138.62
CA THR A 520 -35.48 0.93 -138.27
C THR A 520 -34.32 0.58 -137.35
N GLU A 521 -33.13 1.18 -137.51
CA GLU A 521 -32.00 0.85 -136.61
C GLU A 521 -32.25 1.37 -135.19
N ILE A 522 -32.97 2.49 -135.04
CA ILE A 522 -33.35 3.04 -133.73
C ILE A 522 -34.46 2.19 -133.09
N GLN A 523 -35.46 1.74 -133.85
CA GLN A 523 -36.45 0.77 -133.34
C GLN A 523 -35.78 -0.55 -132.95
N ARG A 524 -34.87 -1.07 -133.78
CA ARG A 524 -34.11 -2.29 -133.49
C ARG A 524 -33.25 -2.16 -132.23
N LEU A 525 -32.60 -1.01 -132.02
CA LEU A 525 -31.86 -0.71 -130.79
C LEU A 525 -32.79 -0.52 -129.58
N GLN A 526 -34.01 -0.01 -129.76
CA GLN A 526 -35.03 0.07 -128.69
C GLN A 526 -35.60 -1.31 -128.34
N GLU A 527 -35.86 -2.18 -129.32
CA GLU A 527 -36.26 -3.58 -129.13
C GLU A 527 -35.14 -4.40 -128.50
N GLN A 528 -33.88 -4.21 -128.92
CA GLN A 528 -32.71 -4.81 -128.27
C GLN A 528 -32.54 -4.27 -126.84
N ASN A 529 -32.81 -2.99 -126.58
CA ASN A 529 -32.83 -2.46 -125.21
C ASN A 529 -34.01 -3.00 -124.38
N ALA A 530 -35.17 -3.26 -124.97
CA ALA A 530 -36.27 -3.95 -124.30
C ALA A 530 -35.94 -5.42 -124.01
N GLY A 531 -35.28 -6.11 -124.95
CA GLY A 531 -34.74 -7.45 -124.79
C GLY A 531 -33.67 -7.51 -123.69
N LEU A 532 -32.73 -6.56 -123.66
CA LEU A 532 -31.72 -6.41 -122.61
C LEU A 532 -32.33 -6.03 -121.26
N ARG A 533 -33.38 -5.20 -121.22
CA ARG A 533 -34.12 -4.90 -119.98
C ARG A 533 -34.89 -6.11 -119.46
N ASN A 534 -35.47 -6.92 -120.35
CA ASN A 534 -36.09 -8.20 -119.99
C ASN A 534 -35.03 -9.22 -119.53
N ALA A 535 -33.88 -9.30 -120.20
CA ALA A 535 -32.75 -10.14 -119.78
C ALA A 535 -32.19 -9.69 -118.44
N VAL A 536 -32.02 -8.39 -118.17
CA VAL A 536 -31.62 -7.86 -116.85
C VAL A 536 -32.71 -8.08 -115.79
N SER A 537 -34.00 -8.01 -116.15
CA SER A 537 -35.10 -8.35 -115.25
C SER A 537 -35.14 -9.85 -114.92
N GLN A 538 -34.80 -10.69 -115.89
CA GLN A 538 -34.72 -12.13 -115.73
C GLN A 538 -33.46 -12.52 -114.96
N MET A 539 -32.29 -11.94 -115.24
CA MET A 539 -31.07 -12.05 -114.45
C MET A 539 -31.25 -11.52 -113.02
N ARG A 540 -32.10 -10.51 -112.79
CA ARG A 540 -32.48 -10.09 -111.44
C ARG A 540 -33.32 -11.15 -110.73
N ARG A 541 -34.37 -11.68 -111.36
CA ARG A 541 -35.15 -12.81 -110.81
C ARG A 541 -34.31 -14.06 -110.60
N GLU A 542 -33.35 -14.33 -111.48
CA GLU A 542 -32.41 -15.45 -111.35
C GLU A 542 -31.39 -15.18 -110.23
N MET A 543 -30.91 -13.95 -110.04
CA MET A 543 -30.12 -13.58 -108.85
C MET A 543 -30.94 -13.56 -107.55
N GLU A 544 -32.25 -13.29 -107.59
CA GLU A 544 -33.16 -13.38 -106.43
C GLU A 544 -33.49 -14.86 -106.10
N MET A 545 -33.65 -15.71 -107.12
CA MET A 545 -33.79 -17.16 -106.95
C MET A 545 -32.49 -17.82 -106.46
N LEU A 546 -31.33 -17.30 -106.87
CA LEU A 546 -30.01 -17.77 -106.42
C LEU A 546 -29.63 -17.21 -105.05
N SER A 547 -30.03 -15.98 -104.70
CA SER A 547 -29.82 -15.42 -103.35
C SER A 547 -30.70 -16.08 -102.29
N GLY A 548 -31.83 -16.70 -102.68
CA GLY A 548 -32.65 -17.52 -101.81
C GLY A 548 -31.96 -18.78 -101.26
N HIS A 549 -30.86 -19.25 -101.87
CA HIS A 549 -30.18 -20.51 -101.50
C HIS A 549 -28.64 -20.40 -101.42
N LEU A 550 -28.13 -19.50 -100.57
CA LEU A 550 -26.74 -19.60 -100.08
C LEU A 550 -26.55 -18.93 -98.69
N PRO A 551 -26.51 -19.70 -97.59
CA PRO A 551 -25.82 -19.28 -96.37
C PRO A 551 -24.32 -19.53 -96.55
N PRO A 552 -23.46 -18.52 -96.30
CA PRO A 552 -22.45 -18.75 -95.24
C PRO A 552 -21.93 -17.49 -94.51
N ALA A 553 -21.33 -17.75 -93.34
CA ALA A 553 -20.15 -17.11 -92.73
C ALA A 553 -19.94 -15.58 -92.79
N GLN A 554 -19.75 -14.99 -91.60
CA GLN A 554 -18.64 -14.07 -91.38
C GLN A 554 -17.37 -14.91 -91.06
N PRO A 555 -16.26 -14.75 -91.81
CA PRO A 555 -14.92 -15.13 -91.37
C PRO A 555 -14.47 -14.19 -90.21
N GLU A 556 -13.66 -14.53 -89.20
CA GLU A 556 -12.45 -15.39 -89.10
C GLU A 556 -11.37 -15.03 -90.13
N GLU A 557 -10.13 -14.69 -89.80
CA GLU A 557 -9.37 -14.64 -88.54
C GLU A 557 -8.18 -13.66 -88.80
N CYS A 558 -7.09 -13.47 -88.03
CA CYS A 558 -6.38 -14.28 -87.05
C CYS A 558 -5.34 -13.42 -86.29
N SER A 559 -4.83 -13.94 -85.16
CA SER A 559 -3.44 -13.77 -84.64
C SER A 559 -2.93 -12.39 -84.14
N ASN A 560 -2.12 -12.28 -83.06
CA ASN A 560 -1.69 -13.29 -82.06
C ASN A 560 -1.03 -12.65 -80.80
N ALA A 561 -0.87 -13.48 -79.75
CA ALA A 561 0.06 -13.39 -78.60
C ALA A 561 -0.23 -12.45 -77.40
N ASP A 562 -0.84 -13.02 -76.34
CA ASP A 562 -0.23 -13.44 -75.05
C ASP A 562 0.73 -12.52 -74.24
N PRO A 563 0.87 -12.68 -72.88
CA PRO A 563 0.15 -13.58 -71.95
C PRO A 563 -0.33 -12.96 -70.59
N ASP A 564 -1.25 -13.68 -69.90
CA ASP A 564 -1.40 -13.83 -68.42
C ASP A 564 -1.64 -12.60 -67.47
N PRO A 565 -2.09 -12.79 -66.20
CA PRO A 565 -3.03 -13.79 -65.67
C PRO A 565 -4.07 -13.25 -64.63
N LYS A 566 -5.24 -13.92 -64.47
CA LYS A 566 -5.79 -14.51 -63.20
C LYS A 566 -7.32 -14.54 -63.05
N ALA A 567 -7.81 -15.73 -62.70
CA ALA A 567 -8.98 -16.08 -61.86
C ALA A 567 -10.40 -15.61 -62.28
N GLY A 568 -11.45 -16.42 -62.16
CA GLY A 568 -11.52 -17.82 -61.66
C GLY A 568 -12.91 -18.44 -61.89
N GLU A 569 -13.20 -19.55 -61.21
CA GLU A 569 -14.43 -20.38 -61.30
C GLU A 569 -14.61 -21.17 -62.64
N ASP A 570 -15.01 -22.44 -62.67
CA ASP A 570 -14.91 -23.50 -61.64
C ASP A 570 -15.08 -24.91 -62.28
N SER A 571 -14.26 -25.92 -61.93
CA SER A 571 -14.57 -27.37 -62.09
C SER A 571 -13.42 -28.38 -61.77
N THR A 572 -13.03 -28.52 -60.48
CA THR A 572 -12.40 -29.75 -59.89
C THR A 572 -11.02 -30.24 -60.42
N PRO A 573 -10.34 -31.19 -59.73
CA PRO A 573 -10.29 -31.53 -58.30
C PRO A 573 -8.91 -31.13 -57.68
N PRO A 574 -8.60 -31.48 -56.41
CA PRO A 574 -7.74 -32.66 -56.22
C PRO A 574 -8.01 -33.49 -54.94
N ASP A 575 -7.64 -34.78 -54.98
CA ASP A 575 -7.79 -35.76 -53.89
C ASP A 575 -7.21 -35.36 -52.51
N TYR A 576 -6.27 -34.41 -52.48
CA TYR A 576 -5.56 -34.01 -51.26
C TYR A 576 -6.49 -33.49 -50.15
N VAL A 577 -7.63 -32.90 -50.50
CA VAL A 577 -8.62 -32.45 -49.51
C VAL A 577 -9.35 -33.65 -48.89
N LEU A 578 -9.76 -34.62 -49.71
CA LEU A 578 -10.46 -35.82 -49.22
C LEU A 578 -9.52 -36.73 -48.41
N THR A 579 -8.23 -36.81 -48.75
CA THR A 579 -7.26 -37.53 -47.91
C THR A 579 -7.01 -36.81 -46.59
N LEU A 580 -6.87 -35.48 -46.58
CA LEU A 580 -6.76 -34.70 -45.32
C LEU A 580 -8.02 -34.80 -44.46
N GLU A 581 -9.22 -34.78 -45.03
CA GLU A 581 -10.46 -34.98 -44.28
C GLU A 581 -10.58 -36.40 -43.73
N ALA A 582 -10.17 -37.42 -44.50
CA ALA A 582 -10.11 -38.81 -44.03
C ALA A 582 -9.04 -39.02 -42.94
N GLU A 583 -7.91 -38.32 -43.01
CA GLU A 583 -6.87 -38.31 -41.96
C GLU A 583 -7.33 -37.56 -40.71
N MET A 584 -7.99 -36.41 -40.84
CA MET A 584 -8.60 -35.69 -39.73
C MET A 584 -9.72 -36.48 -39.07
N GLN A 585 -10.56 -37.19 -39.84
CA GLN A 585 -11.58 -38.09 -39.29
C GLN A 585 -10.94 -39.30 -38.59
N ASN A 586 -9.87 -39.88 -39.14
CA ASN A 586 -9.09 -40.92 -38.47
C ASN A 586 -8.45 -40.42 -37.15
N LEU A 587 -7.88 -39.21 -37.13
CA LEU A 587 -7.32 -38.61 -35.92
C LEU A 587 -8.42 -38.31 -34.90
N LYS A 588 -9.59 -37.83 -35.34
CA LYS A 588 -10.77 -37.59 -34.49
C LYS A 588 -11.36 -38.88 -33.92
N HIS A 589 -11.32 -39.99 -34.66
CA HIS A 589 -11.69 -41.31 -34.17
C HIS A 589 -10.64 -41.91 -33.22
N LYS A 590 -9.34 -41.68 -33.47
CA LYS A 590 -8.26 -42.07 -32.54
C LYS A 590 -8.31 -41.29 -31.23
N LEU A 591 -8.62 -39.99 -31.27
CA LEU A 591 -8.85 -39.18 -30.08
C LEU A 591 -10.07 -39.68 -29.31
N LYS A 592 -11.20 -39.95 -29.99
CA LYS A 592 -12.36 -40.58 -29.35
C LYS A 592 -12.04 -41.92 -28.70
N ALA A 593 -11.27 -42.78 -29.36
CA ALA A 593 -10.86 -44.07 -28.80
C ALA A 593 -9.91 -43.94 -27.59
N LEU A 594 -9.20 -42.82 -27.45
CA LEU A 594 -8.39 -42.50 -26.28
C LEU A 594 -9.22 -41.87 -25.15
N GLU A 595 -10.23 -41.06 -25.47
CA GLU A 595 -11.25 -40.58 -24.51
C GLU A 595 -12.05 -41.76 -23.95
N GLU A 596 -12.50 -42.68 -24.80
CA GLU A 596 -13.22 -43.92 -24.42
C GLU A 596 -12.33 -44.89 -23.61
N GLN A 597 -11.00 -44.81 -23.73
CA GLN A 597 -10.06 -45.52 -22.83
C GLN A 597 -9.89 -44.81 -21.48
N LEU A 598 -9.88 -43.47 -21.45
CA LEU A 598 -9.77 -42.68 -20.21
C LEU A 598 -11.08 -42.59 -19.40
N GLN A 599 -12.23 -42.85 -20.02
CA GLN A 599 -13.55 -42.91 -19.36
C GLN A 599 -13.97 -44.35 -19.00
N SER A 600 -13.01 -45.27 -18.87
CA SER A 600 -13.25 -46.68 -18.53
C SER A 600 -13.06 -47.04 -17.04
N THR A 601 -12.79 -46.04 -16.17
CA THR A 601 -12.57 -46.26 -14.72
C THR A 601 -13.33 -45.26 -13.83
N GLU A 602 -14.67 -45.27 -13.91
CA GLU A 602 -15.68 -44.91 -12.89
C GLU A 602 -17.06 -44.90 -13.61
N GLU A 603 -18.17 -45.50 -13.16
CA GLU A 603 -18.48 -46.21 -11.90
C GLU A 603 -18.78 -47.74 -12.19
N PRO A 604 -19.80 -48.50 -11.68
CA PRO A 604 -20.95 -48.21 -10.78
C PRO A 604 -21.35 -49.24 -9.68
N VAL A 605 -22.29 -48.78 -8.82
CA VAL A 605 -23.35 -49.54 -8.10
C VAL A 605 -22.91 -50.56 -7.01
N LYS A 606 -23.19 -50.39 -5.71
CA LYS A 606 -24.43 -50.05 -4.92
C LYS A 606 -25.45 -51.19 -4.76
N THR A 607 -25.53 -51.78 -3.56
CA THR A 607 -26.77 -52.21 -2.84
C THR A 607 -26.35 -52.67 -1.44
N SER A 608 -26.64 -51.93 -0.35
CA SER A 608 -27.85 -52.01 0.52
C SER A 608 -28.02 -53.37 1.20
N VAL A 609 -28.11 -53.47 2.54
CA VAL A 609 -29.33 -53.35 3.40
C VAL A 609 -28.82 -53.58 4.87
N ALA A 610 -29.29 -52.99 5.99
CA ALA A 610 -30.50 -52.22 6.31
C ALA A 610 -30.28 -51.18 7.46
N THR A 611 -31.15 -50.17 7.51
CA THR A 611 -31.96 -49.64 8.66
C THR A 611 -31.55 -49.92 10.12
N ALA A 612 -31.74 -49.01 11.10
CA ALA A 612 -32.24 -47.61 11.10
C ALA A 612 -32.03 -46.91 12.47
N ASP A 613 -32.39 -45.61 12.52
CA ASP A 613 -32.71 -44.75 13.68
C ASP A 613 -33.59 -45.40 14.79
N PRO A 614 -33.71 -44.86 16.04
CA PRO A 614 -33.68 -43.43 16.35
C PRO A 614 -33.04 -42.98 17.69
N HIS A 615 -33.31 -41.71 18.05
CA HIS A 615 -32.74 -40.87 19.12
C HIS A 615 -32.93 -41.32 20.59
N HIS A 616 -32.28 -40.52 21.45
CA HIS A 616 -32.47 -40.27 22.89
C HIS A 616 -31.73 -41.16 23.91
N GLY A 617 -31.21 -40.48 24.95
CA GLY A 617 -31.67 -40.80 26.30
C GLY A 617 -30.76 -41.61 27.23
N VAL A 618 -29.60 -41.04 27.57
CA VAL A 618 -29.22 -40.75 28.99
C VAL A 618 -29.42 -41.88 30.04
N HIS A 619 -28.27 -42.30 30.61
CA HIS A 619 -28.05 -42.91 31.94
C HIS A 619 -28.19 -44.45 32.18
N SER A 620 -27.16 -44.95 32.87
CA SER A 620 -27.20 -45.95 33.96
C SER A 620 -27.37 -47.46 33.70
N SER A 621 -26.28 -48.18 33.99
CA SER A 621 -26.17 -49.19 35.07
C SER A 621 -26.88 -50.56 34.99
N ALA A 622 -26.16 -51.59 35.47
CA ALA A 622 -26.61 -52.95 35.83
C ALA A 622 -27.10 -53.86 34.67
N ALA A 623 -26.94 -55.19 34.68
CA ALA A 623 -26.22 -56.14 35.56
C ALA A 623 -25.62 -57.28 34.67
N ALA A 624 -24.91 -58.32 35.11
CA ALA A 624 -24.53 -58.86 36.42
C ALA A 624 -23.14 -59.59 36.25
N ALA A 625 -22.55 -60.33 37.20
CA ALA A 625 -22.94 -60.76 38.55
C ALA A 625 -21.71 -60.88 39.48
N ASP A 626 -22.00 -61.06 40.76
CA ASP A 626 -21.16 -61.39 41.93
C ASP A 626 -19.83 -62.16 41.68
N ALA A 627 -18.74 -61.94 42.43
CA ALA A 627 -18.70 -61.47 43.82
C ALA A 627 -17.39 -60.77 44.25
N ALA A 628 -17.48 -60.06 45.39
CA ALA A 628 -16.43 -59.79 46.36
C ALA A 628 -15.16 -58.98 45.96
N LEU A 629 -15.17 -57.70 46.37
CA LEU A 629 -14.20 -57.08 47.30
C LEU A 629 -12.69 -57.36 47.18
N ALA A 630 -11.94 -56.25 47.28
CA ALA A 630 -10.49 -56.13 47.53
C ALA A 630 -9.55 -56.42 46.34
N ASP A 631 -9.01 -55.35 45.73
CA ASP A 631 -7.53 -55.23 45.66
C ASP A 631 -6.91 -53.83 45.48
N GLN A 632 -7.70 -52.74 45.43
CA GLN A 632 -7.18 -51.40 45.81
C GLN A 632 -6.70 -51.34 47.28
N THR A 633 -7.00 -52.39 48.06
CA THR A 633 -6.35 -52.69 49.34
C THR A 633 -4.86 -52.96 49.22
N SER A 634 -4.33 -53.50 48.12
CA SER A 634 -2.92 -53.93 48.02
C SER A 634 -1.91 -52.81 48.30
N THR A 635 -2.06 -51.64 47.65
CA THR A 635 -1.18 -50.47 47.81
C THR A 635 -1.44 -49.72 49.11
N ALA A 636 -2.71 -49.54 49.49
CA ALA A 636 -3.08 -48.93 50.76
C ALA A 636 -2.57 -49.76 51.96
N LEU A 637 -2.61 -51.10 51.86
CA LEU A 637 -2.15 -52.04 52.89
C LEU A 637 -0.63 -52.24 52.85
N ALA A 638 0.06 -51.93 51.76
CA ALA A 638 1.52 -51.80 51.75
C ALA A 638 1.99 -50.57 52.55
N LEU A 639 1.36 -49.41 52.35
CA LEU A 639 1.61 -48.21 53.15
C LEU A 639 1.18 -48.40 54.61
N ARG A 640 0.04 -49.06 54.85
CA ARG A 640 -0.40 -49.42 56.21
C ARG A 640 0.56 -50.39 56.87
N LYS A 641 1.08 -51.42 56.18
CA LYS A 641 2.15 -52.29 56.70
C LYS A 641 3.44 -51.52 57.04
N LEU A 642 3.73 -50.41 56.38
CA LEU A 642 4.84 -49.52 56.78
C LEU A 642 4.51 -48.74 58.06
N GLY A 643 3.32 -48.13 58.13
CA GLY A 643 2.82 -47.41 59.30
C GLY A 643 2.69 -48.31 60.54
N ASP A 644 2.09 -49.48 60.40
CA ASP A 644 1.94 -50.51 61.42
C ASP A 644 3.30 -51.05 61.88
N ARG A 645 4.32 -51.09 61.00
CA ARG A 645 5.70 -51.46 61.37
C ARG A 645 6.42 -50.35 62.13
N VAL A 646 6.16 -49.08 61.81
CA VAL A 646 6.62 -47.92 62.61
C VAL A 646 5.89 -47.86 63.96
N HIS A 647 4.60 -48.15 64.01
CA HIS A 647 3.82 -48.26 65.25
C HIS A 647 4.24 -49.47 66.08
N LEU A 648 4.56 -50.62 65.47
CA LEU A 648 5.10 -51.79 66.18
C LEU A 648 6.51 -51.50 66.71
N LEU A 649 7.35 -50.77 65.98
CA LEU A 649 8.65 -50.30 66.48
C LEU A 649 8.48 -49.33 67.65
N ASN A 650 7.57 -48.35 67.57
CA ASN A 650 7.25 -47.47 68.69
C ASN A 650 6.60 -48.22 69.87
N LEU A 651 5.80 -49.26 69.61
CA LEU A 651 5.22 -50.12 70.63
C LEU A 651 6.29 -51.00 71.30
N LEU A 652 7.27 -51.51 70.55
CA LEU A 652 8.42 -52.24 71.10
C LEU A 652 9.38 -51.31 71.86
N VAL A 653 9.61 -50.08 71.40
CA VAL A 653 10.40 -49.06 72.13
C VAL A 653 9.68 -48.61 73.40
N THR A 654 8.36 -48.43 73.37
CA THR A 654 7.58 -48.10 74.58
C THR A 654 7.40 -49.32 75.50
N GLN A 655 7.33 -50.55 74.99
CA GLN A 655 7.39 -51.78 75.79
C GLN A 655 8.77 -52.03 76.37
N LEU A 656 9.87 -51.66 75.70
CA LEU A 656 11.22 -51.67 76.27
C LEU A 656 11.35 -50.61 77.37
N LYS A 657 10.94 -49.36 77.12
CA LYS A 657 10.89 -48.31 78.15
C LYS A 657 9.96 -48.67 79.31
N ARG A 658 8.88 -49.42 79.07
CA ARG A 658 7.97 -49.95 80.12
C ARG A 658 8.58 -51.15 80.84
N LYS A 659 9.26 -52.09 80.18
CA LYS A 659 10.04 -53.17 80.84
C LYS A 659 11.26 -52.65 81.63
N LEU A 660 11.77 -51.45 81.31
CA LEU A 660 12.76 -50.70 82.08
C LEU A 660 12.18 -49.90 83.26
N ARG A 661 10.85 -49.69 83.32
CA ARG A 661 10.17 -48.99 84.43
C ARG A 661 9.16 -49.86 85.21
N GLN A 662 8.88 -51.07 84.74
CA GLN A 662 7.95 -52.05 85.31
C GLN A 662 8.50 -53.48 85.11
N LYS A 663 9.61 -53.78 85.79
CA LYS A 663 9.86 -55.13 86.31
C LYS A 663 9.42 -55.14 87.79
N PRO A 664 8.38 -55.89 88.17
CA PRO A 664 8.05 -56.14 89.58
C PRO A 664 9.12 -56.99 90.29
N ARG A 665 8.94 -57.15 91.61
CA ARG A 665 9.90 -57.69 92.56
C ARG A 665 9.36 -58.96 93.22
N GLU A 666 10.08 -60.07 93.05
CA GLU A 666 9.98 -61.31 93.83
C GLU A 666 11.40 -61.92 93.83
N LEU A 667 11.97 -62.41 94.94
CA LEU A 667 11.41 -62.71 96.27
C LEU A 667 12.00 -61.85 97.41
N VAL A 668 11.32 -61.93 98.57
CA VAL A 668 11.57 -61.33 99.91
C VAL A 668 12.23 -62.42 100.80
N PRO A 669 12.95 -62.15 101.93
CA PRO A 669 12.93 -61.01 102.87
C PRO A 669 14.34 -60.36 103.08
N VAL A 670 14.71 -59.55 104.09
CA VAL A 670 14.14 -59.16 105.41
C VAL A 670 14.40 -57.65 105.70
N GLN A 671 13.44 -57.03 106.40
CA GLN A 671 13.43 -55.77 107.19
C GLN A 671 14.53 -54.68 107.09
N HIS A 672 14.03 -53.43 107.04
CA HIS A 672 14.55 -52.16 107.57
C HIS A 672 15.57 -51.31 106.78
N GLU A 673 15.29 -50.00 106.86
CA GLU A 673 16.13 -48.79 106.75
C GLU A 673 16.86 -48.42 105.45
N VAL A 674 16.80 -47.10 105.16
CA VAL A 674 17.43 -46.34 104.07
C VAL A 674 17.56 -44.88 104.58
N PRO A 675 18.64 -44.12 104.31
CA PRO A 675 19.88 -44.45 103.60
C PRO A 675 21.13 -44.44 104.51
N SER A 676 22.20 -45.12 104.09
CA SER A 676 23.56 -44.94 104.65
C SER A 676 24.64 -44.72 103.57
N GLU A 677 24.42 -45.23 102.36
CA GLU A 677 25.49 -45.36 101.35
C GLU A 677 25.76 -44.06 100.57
N VAL A 678 24.79 -43.16 100.44
CA VAL A 678 24.96 -41.87 99.74
C VAL A 678 25.76 -40.86 100.57
N ASP A 679 25.53 -40.85 101.89
CA ASP A 679 26.24 -39.97 102.82
C ASP A 679 27.66 -40.49 103.11
N GLN A 680 27.85 -41.81 103.13
CA GLN A 680 29.18 -42.40 103.27
C GLN A 680 30.09 -42.07 102.08
N VAL A 681 29.59 -42.14 100.84
CA VAL A 681 30.34 -41.69 99.65
C VAL A 681 30.59 -40.17 99.69
N HIS A 682 29.69 -39.35 100.23
CA HIS A 682 29.96 -37.92 100.42
C HIS A 682 31.02 -37.64 101.48
N LEU A 683 31.05 -38.40 102.58
CA LEU A 683 32.09 -38.31 103.61
C LEU A 683 33.45 -38.74 103.06
N GLU A 684 33.53 -39.84 102.33
CA GLU A 684 34.76 -40.30 101.66
C GLU A 684 35.28 -39.26 100.65
N VAL A 685 34.39 -38.63 99.86
CA VAL A 685 34.77 -37.53 98.96
C VAL A 685 35.25 -36.29 99.71
N LEU A 686 34.65 -35.95 100.86
CA LEU A 686 35.09 -34.84 101.70
C LEU A 686 36.44 -35.11 102.38
N GLU A 687 36.69 -36.33 102.85
CA GLU A 687 37.98 -36.72 103.42
C GLU A 687 39.08 -36.78 102.35
N LEU A 688 38.79 -37.28 101.14
CA LEU A 688 39.71 -37.21 100.00
C LEU A 688 40.01 -35.75 99.60
N GLN A 689 39.03 -34.85 99.61
CA GLN A 689 39.27 -33.41 99.39
C GLN A 689 40.13 -32.78 100.50
N LYS A 690 39.95 -33.21 101.76
CA LYS A 690 40.74 -32.76 102.91
C LYS A 690 42.19 -33.25 102.82
N GLN A 691 42.41 -34.52 102.46
CA GLN A 691 43.73 -35.10 102.19
C GLN A 691 44.41 -34.41 101.00
N VAL A 692 43.68 -34.08 99.93
CA VAL A 692 44.22 -33.26 98.81
C VAL A 692 44.57 -31.84 99.24
N ALA A 693 43.85 -31.25 100.21
CA ALA A 693 44.20 -29.94 100.78
C ALA A 693 45.44 -29.99 101.67
N GLU A 694 45.69 -31.10 102.37
CA GLU A 694 46.89 -31.33 103.19
C GLU A 694 48.11 -31.67 102.32
N LEU A 695 47.97 -32.53 101.31
CA LEU A 695 49.01 -32.78 100.31
C LEU A 695 49.40 -31.51 99.52
N ARG A 696 48.46 -30.57 99.32
CA ARG A 696 48.77 -29.23 98.76
C ARG A 696 49.49 -28.29 99.74
N LYS A 697 49.41 -28.51 101.05
CA LYS A 697 50.18 -27.75 102.07
C LYS A 697 51.61 -28.27 102.22
N HIS A 698 51.85 -29.56 102.01
CA HIS A 698 53.19 -30.17 102.11
C HIS A 698 54.09 -29.96 100.88
N LEU A 699 53.67 -29.18 99.88
CA LEU A 699 54.37 -29.00 98.59
C LEU A 699 54.88 -27.57 98.33
N LYS A 700 55.05 -26.74 99.37
CA LYS A 700 55.80 -25.48 99.29
C LYS A 700 56.60 -25.20 100.58
N VAL A 701 57.88 -25.54 100.55
CA VAL A 701 58.91 -25.03 101.48
C VAL A 701 60.08 -24.49 100.67
N THR A 702 60.35 -23.20 100.90
CA THR A 702 61.51 -22.31 100.60
C THR A 702 62.80 -22.84 99.96
N PRO A 703 63.67 -21.91 99.48
CA PRO A 703 64.79 -21.57 100.37
C PRO A 703 65.05 -20.06 100.58
N GLN A 704 65.42 -19.72 101.84
CA GLN A 704 66.38 -18.70 102.31
C GLN A 704 66.35 -17.25 101.78
N GLY A 705 66.37 -16.25 102.70
CA GLY A 705 66.63 -14.85 102.34
C GLY A 705 66.27 -13.75 103.37
N GLU A 706 66.71 -13.87 104.63
CA GLU A 706 66.71 -12.74 105.59
C GLU A 706 67.93 -11.80 105.33
N PRO A 707 68.00 -10.54 105.86
CA PRO A 707 67.28 -10.03 107.04
C PRO A 707 66.76 -8.56 107.03
N SER A 708 66.03 -8.23 108.11
CA SER A 708 66.04 -6.95 108.84
C SER A 708 65.33 -5.68 108.31
N SER A 709 64.63 -5.04 109.26
CA SER A 709 64.34 -3.60 109.42
C SER A 709 63.72 -2.77 108.28
N ARG A 710 62.54 -2.19 108.59
CA ARG A 710 62.47 -0.72 108.69
C ARG A 710 61.44 -0.22 109.70
N GLU A 711 61.81 0.84 110.41
CA GLU A 711 61.00 1.52 111.42
C GLU A 711 60.10 2.63 110.82
N GLN A 712 59.39 3.34 111.70
CA GLN A 712 58.45 4.41 111.37
C GLN A 712 59.14 5.77 111.05
N LEU A 713 58.31 6.74 110.66
CA LEU A 713 58.45 8.20 110.84
C LEU A 713 59.40 9.04 109.95
N GLN A 714 58.74 9.99 109.26
CA GLN A 714 59.05 11.44 109.17
C GLN A 714 60.21 12.04 108.32
N ARG A 715 59.80 13.06 107.55
CA ARG A 715 60.38 14.42 107.36
C ARG A 715 61.57 14.69 106.42
N GLN A 716 61.30 15.69 105.55
CA GLN A 716 62.14 16.86 105.15
C GLN A 716 63.36 16.69 104.21
N GLY A 717 63.55 17.73 103.36
CA GLY A 717 64.75 18.00 102.55
C GLY A 717 64.92 17.08 101.32
N VAL A 718 65.04 17.53 100.06
CA VAL A 718 65.34 18.84 99.46
C VAL A 718 66.68 19.43 99.89
N ALA A 719 67.67 19.25 99.02
CA ALA A 719 68.92 20.00 98.95
C ALA A 719 69.28 20.18 97.45
N ASP A 720 69.42 21.45 97.06
CA ASP A 720 70.61 22.05 96.45
C ASP A 720 71.39 21.28 95.35
N TRP A 721 71.69 21.86 94.19
CA TRP A 721 72.58 23.04 94.06
C TRP A 721 72.37 23.91 92.80
N TYR A 722 72.80 25.17 92.88
CA TYR A 722 72.95 26.20 91.82
C TYR A 722 74.32 26.07 91.09
N PRO A 723 74.76 26.91 90.09
CA PRO A 723 74.29 28.22 89.59
C PRO A 723 74.03 28.22 88.03
N MET A 724 74.14 29.25 87.16
CA MET A 724 74.69 30.63 87.19
C MET A 724 74.14 31.51 86.02
N GLY A 725 74.25 32.85 86.12
CA GLY A 725 74.07 33.85 85.04
C GLY A 725 72.67 34.49 84.99
N MET A 726 72.45 35.79 85.23
CA MET A 726 72.95 37.04 84.59
C MET A 726 72.25 37.35 83.24
N GLU A 727 71.76 38.56 82.95
CA GLU A 727 71.78 39.86 83.68
C GLU A 727 70.70 40.84 83.16
N ASP A 728 70.51 41.98 83.86
CA ASP A 728 70.03 43.30 83.37
C ASP A 728 68.60 43.55 82.82
N GLN A 729 67.99 44.76 82.91
CA GLN A 729 68.07 45.88 83.88
C GLN A 729 66.88 46.89 83.67
N THR A 730 66.75 47.91 84.55
CA THR A 730 66.02 49.21 84.39
C THR A 730 64.49 49.31 84.14
N GLU A 731 63.73 49.46 85.23
CA GLU A 731 62.97 50.68 85.65
C GLU A 731 62.57 51.77 84.60
N SER A 732 61.27 52.08 84.41
CA SER A 732 60.49 53.20 85.04
C SER A 732 60.32 54.45 84.13
N PRO A 733 59.44 55.46 84.39
CA PRO A 733 58.24 55.59 85.26
C PRO A 733 56.93 55.78 84.41
N THR A 734 55.69 56.10 84.85
CA THR A 734 55.19 57.12 85.81
C THR A 734 53.70 56.90 86.19
N PHE A 735 53.29 57.41 87.36
CA PHE A 735 51.91 57.50 87.91
C PHE A 735 51.07 58.65 87.24
N PRO A 736 49.75 58.89 87.54
CA PRO A 736 48.96 58.37 88.67
C PRO A 736 47.48 57.94 88.41
N GLN A 737 46.87 57.42 89.50
CA GLN A 737 45.49 57.67 89.99
C GLN A 737 44.33 56.70 89.66
N GLU A 738 43.77 56.15 90.76
CA GLU A 738 42.39 55.66 91.05
C GLU A 738 41.53 54.97 89.96
N GLY A 739 41.25 53.66 90.15
CA GLY A 739 40.06 53.01 89.58
C GLY A 739 40.13 51.50 89.31
N ALA A 740 39.38 50.71 90.09
CA ALA A 740 38.80 49.38 89.80
C ALA A 740 39.49 48.35 88.84
N GLN A 741 39.91 47.20 89.43
CA GLN A 741 40.02 45.86 88.79
C GLN A 741 41.08 45.67 87.63
N PRO A 742 41.23 44.49 86.97
CA PRO A 742 40.87 43.12 87.42
C PRO A 742 41.92 41.97 87.60
N PRO A 743 42.94 41.71 86.75
CA PRO A 743 42.86 40.47 85.96
C PRO A 743 43.99 39.41 86.13
N GLN A 744 43.60 38.12 86.03
CA GLN A 744 44.47 36.93 86.12
C GLN A 744 45.21 36.58 84.79
N THR A 745 45.80 37.55 84.09
CA THR A 745 46.19 37.43 82.67
C THR A 745 47.39 36.52 82.35
N ILE A 746 48.27 36.21 83.32
CA ILE A 746 49.53 35.49 83.06
C ILE A 746 49.31 34.00 82.71
N TYR A 747 48.30 33.34 83.28
CA TYR A 747 48.10 31.89 83.10
C TYR A 747 47.64 31.52 81.67
N VAL A 748 46.85 32.40 81.05
CA VAL A 748 46.22 32.16 79.74
C VAL A 748 47.25 32.12 78.60
N THR A 749 48.26 32.99 78.63
CA THR A 749 49.28 33.06 77.57
C THR A 749 50.19 31.84 77.55
N HIS A 750 50.54 31.31 78.73
CA HIS A 750 51.26 30.04 78.89
C HIS A 750 50.43 28.85 78.39
N LEU A 751 49.12 28.82 78.68
CA LEU A 751 48.21 27.78 78.17
C LEU A 751 48.09 27.83 76.64
N GLN A 752 47.92 29.02 76.05
CA GLN A 752 47.87 29.22 74.60
C GLN A 752 49.17 28.80 73.89
N ARG A 753 50.35 29.00 74.52
CA ARG A 753 51.63 28.53 73.96
C ARG A 753 51.66 27.00 73.90
N LYS A 754 51.36 26.32 75.01
CA LYS A 754 51.24 24.85 75.06
C LYS A 754 50.20 24.30 74.07
N LEU A 755 49.07 25.00 73.88
CA LEU A 755 48.04 24.61 72.91
C LEU A 755 48.55 24.71 71.46
N LYS A 756 49.31 25.77 71.13
CA LYS A 756 49.93 25.93 69.80
C LYS A 756 51.01 24.89 69.53
N ASP A 757 51.82 24.53 70.52
CA ASP A 757 52.83 23.49 70.38
C ASP A 757 52.21 22.08 70.29
N ALA A 758 51.14 21.81 71.03
CA ALA A 758 50.33 20.60 70.87
C ALA A 758 49.69 20.51 69.47
N ALA A 759 49.14 21.61 68.95
CA ALA A 759 48.58 21.66 67.59
C ALA A 759 49.65 21.39 66.52
N ARG A 760 50.85 21.95 66.65
CA ARG A 760 52.00 21.63 65.77
C ARG A 760 52.37 20.15 65.83
N LYS A 761 52.38 19.54 67.03
CA LYS A 761 52.71 18.12 67.18
C LYS A 761 51.62 17.20 66.63
N ILE A 762 50.34 17.58 66.75
CA ILE A 762 49.23 16.88 66.10
C ILE A 762 49.33 16.96 64.57
N LEU A 763 49.78 18.09 64.01
CA LEU A 763 50.02 18.22 62.57
C LEU A 763 51.19 17.34 62.09
N SER A 764 52.31 17.27 62.83
CA SER A 764 53.40 16.36 62.47
C SER A 764 52.93 14.89 62.51
N LEU A 765 52.23 14.49 63.58
CA LEU A 765 51.71 13.12 63.73
C LEU A 765 50.65 12.74 62.68
N ARG A 766 49.90 13.71 62.13
CA ARG A 766 49.01 13.47 60.99
C ARG A 766 49.79 13.22 59.70
N LEU A 767 50.80 14.03 59.42
CA LEU A 767 51.63 13.94 58.22
C LEU A 767 52.51 12.67 58.25
N GLU A 768 53.06 12.32 59.42
CA GLU A 768 53.72 11.04 59.71
C GLU A 768 52.76 9.85 59.47
N ARG A 769 51.49 9.95 59.89
CA ARG A 769 50.47 8.92 59.64
C ARG A 769 50.10 8.78 58.16
N GLU A 770 50.03 9.89 57.42
CA GLU A 770 49.77 9.87 55.98
C GLU A 770 50.95 9.24 55.21
N GLN A 771 52.19 9.57 55.56
CA GLN A 771 53.38 8.91 55.02
C GLN A 771 53.41 7.40 55.32
N LEU A 772 53.02 6.98 56.53
CA LEU A 772 52.89 5.55 56.88
C LEU A 772 51.76 4.85 56.11
N LEU A 773 50.67 5.55 55.79
CA LEU A 773 49.59 5.02 54.93
C LEU A 773 50.04 4.91 53.47
N GLU A 774 50.79 5.87 52.93
CA GLU A 774 51.38 5.79 51.59
C GLU A 774 52.41 4.66 51.50
N MET A 775 53.29 4.51 52.49
CA MET A 775 54.22 3.39 52.62
C MET A 775 53.47 2.04 52.67
N GLY A 776 52.41 1.94 53.49
CA GLY A 776 51.56 0.76 53.57
C GLY A 776 50.74 0.48 52.30
N ASN A 777 50.52 1.50 51.45
CA ASN A 777 49.90 1.34 50.14
C ASN A 777 50.91 0.90 49.08
N ARG A 778 52.14 1.45 49.08
CA ARG A 778 53.24 0.97 48.23
C ARG A 778 53.59 -0.49 48.52
N LEU A 779 53.78 -0.86 49.79
CA LEU A 779 54.03 -2.25 50.19
C LEU A 779 52.91 -3.20 49.78
N ARG A 780 51.65 -2.75 49.76
CA ARG A 780 50.51 -3.54 49.24
C ARG A 780 50.49 -3.63 47.71
N ALA A 781 50.90 -2.58 46.99
CA ALA A 781 51.07 -2.62 45.54
C ALA A 781 52.22 -3.57 45.14
N GLU A 782 53.35 -3.52 45.85
CA GLU A 782 54.50 -4.41 45.66
C GLU A 782 54.15 -5.88 45.94
N GLN A 783 53.44 -6.17 47.05
CA GLN A 783 52.92 -7.51 47.33
C GLN A 783 51.86 -7.97 46.31
N GLY A 784 51.07 -7.04 45.75
CA GLY A 784 50.14 -7.31 44.65
C GLY A 784 50.87 -7.72 43.36
N HIS A 785 51.93 -6.99 42.99
CA HIS A 785 52.74 -7.31 41.82
C HIS A 785 53.57 -8.60 41.99
N ALA A 786 54.00 -8.94 43.21
CA ALA A 786 54.72 -10.17 43.50
C ALA A 786 53.91 -11.45 43.22
N LYS A 787 52.57 -11.39 43.19
CA LYS A 787 51.69 -12.53 42.84
C LYS A 787 51.23 -12.55 41.37
N GLY A 788 51.66 -11.58 40.55
CA GLY A 788 51.27 -11.46 39.14
C GLY A 788 52.13 -12.23 38.13
N LYS A 789 53.15 -12.99 38.56
CA LYS A 789 54.11 -13.68 37.66
C LYS A 789 54.32 -15.16 38.03
N CYS A 790 53.41 -16.04 37.62
CA CYS A 790 53.65 -17.49 37.51
C CYS A 790 52.61 -18.24 36.66
N LEU A 791 52.32 -17.76 35.44
CA LEU A 791 51.62 -18.56 34.41
C LEU A 791 52.23 -18.30 33.02
N GLY A 792 52.68 -19.38 32.37
CA GLY A 792 52.76 -19.46 30.91
C GLY A 792 54.08 -19.08 30.20
N THR A 793 55.07 -19.98 30.25
CA THR A 793 55.74 -20.51 29.03
C THR A 793 56.09 -21.99 29.25
N GLY A 794 56.17 -22.76 28.17
CA GLY A 794 56.62 -24.16 28.20
C GLY A 794 57.81 -24.36 27.26
N ARG A 795 58.84 -25.06 27.76
CA ARG A 795 60.26 -24.87 27.42
C ARG A 795 60.86 -23.58 27.99
#